data_AF-A0A317KL77-F1
#
_entry.id   AF-A0A317KL77-F1
#
_cell.length_a   1.000
_cell.length_b   1.000
_cell.length_c   1.000
_cell.angle_alpha   90.00
_cell.angle_beta   90.00
_cell.angle_gamma   90.00
#
_symmetry.space_group_name_H-M   'P 1'
#
loop_
_entity.id
_entity.type
_entity.pdbx_description
1 polymer ?
#
loop_
_entity_poly.entity_id
_entity_poly.type
_entity_poly.pdbx_seq_one_letter_code
_entity_poly.pdbx_strand_id
1 'polypeptide(L)'
;MTTATDGGLFGALREQLADAAAAFADSPDALAGILAGMVDDVDRALGERLEIFPVCHHSPASALAMLRRLRAKQPKVVYLELCEDLQPLLTELRNCRLPVAVQAFATELAGFPAEWAPLSVVAPITEASAEYQAIAYALDTPGVELVLVDRSTDHVFQWTPRAEAGATDGPAAEVTAGEPAEEAALHGDAVGVEIGDLRPRFAELEAYLLHHGKVRHWSEWWDQYVERPLAIADHDTYRQVMVLIGSLFRRLRPTAADRLDRDEDRERYMWTRIRQHLAASGADPADCLYVCGAFHAASRVEQFGLDSTAPDFPISPRTGTRWRYGLIPSSHSAIEAQFGLAPGSVSIAAAAWTKSLGRDGLVPFRLDGQQGGAKRGRRGRAAAAPTTATPVSDRLTGFLAAPPAPDELDEAELRGWCVDIVRLARRNGYLASTADAIAVFETSILLAGLRNRARPTPYDFADAAVTCIEKDVVPGRRDVRRLCEILLGGDRIGQVGYDSLPPLARDVLDRLGPLGLDLEKRTVQRALLDLRADPALPACSDLLWMLRHLLPADAVRPIMGERRLGHRSLQESWDLALGRNQRALIELGYEGVTVEQVLEQRLRRSVRGPDATAATALAAVEDAIRLLDSPRLVDELGTRAVELLSAERTVDDAPEVLRRIRRLLAHHRTTAARLPAWCEAFVTTGYAHYCTLLPTAFVDEATGVRQVGAMLGFLFGMESLALSLGCDRSQLELAVGQSHPEAPAKVALLWASRHQLGLLPLAELRERCAELLANPLVVPAFPQYLSGFVQALEPAPGLAPFVVETMSTAFARLPDPVLLPWLPTLITTLRDQGPDLVPRLVREAERTFPGSLPALDAWVPPWRAAGRPAPVVRPAPSTAVTALLAGHPAAVDAMAALLGCAGEWRRDAPPAASGAAAALVAAHPASADAVAGLLAGASG
;
A
#
# COMPACT_ATOMS: atom_id res chain seq x y z
N MET A 1 9.61 50.85 -50.10
CA MET A 1 10.51 51.57 -49.18
C MET A 1 10.29 50.98 -47.81
N THR A 2 11.06 49.95 -47.49
CA THR A 2 11.09 49.26 -46.20
C THR A 2 11.95 50.07 -45.26
N THR A 3 11.34 50.60 -44.21
CA THR A 3 12.04 51.21 -43.08
C THR A 3 12.91 50.16 -42.40
N ALA A 4 14.20 50.43 -42.29
CA ALA A 4 15.15 49.62 -41.54
C ALA A 4 14.66 49.49 -40.10
N THR A 5 14.39 48.27 -39.65
CA THR A 5 14.23 47.93 -38.24
C THR A 5 15.55 48.21 -37.54
N ASP A 6 15.54 49.13 -36.56
CA ASP A 6 16.63 49.31 -35.61
C ASP A 6 17.03 47.93 -35.05
N GLY A 7 18.26 47.51 -35.31
CA GLY A 7 18.79 46.27 -34.75
C GLY A 7 18.87 46.43 -33.24
N GLY A 8 18.08 45.65 -32.49
CA GLY A 8 18.13 45.58 -31.03
C GLY A 8 19.53 45.19 -30.50
N LEU A 9 19.66 44.97 -29.19
CA LEU A 9 20.96 44.79 -28.52
C LEU A 9 21.86 43.73 -29.16
N PHE A 10 21.26 42.71 -29.79
CA PHE A 10 21.92 41.56 -30.41
C PHE A 10 21.84 41.53 -31.95
N GLY A 11 21.60 42.67 -32.61
CA GLY A 11 21.41 42.75 -34.06
C GLY A 11 22.55 42.12 -34.88
N ALA A 12 23.80 42.33 -34.48
CA ALA A 12 24.97 41.75 -35.16
C ALA A 12 25.02 40.21 -35.03
N LEU A 13 24.68 39.67 -33.85
CA LEU A 13 24.60 38.22 -33.64
C LEU A 13 23.49 37.60 -34.49
N ARG A 14 22.33 38.28 -34.58
CA ARG A 14 21.21 37.85 -35.41
C ARG A 14 21.62 37.72 -36.87
N GLU A 15 22.29 38.73 -37.42
CA GLU A 15 22.81 38.72 -38.79
C GLU A 15 23.82 37.58 -39.00
N GLN A 16 24.79 37.43 -38.07
CA GLN A 16 25.78 36.36 -38.14
C GLN A 16 25.14 34.96 -38.16
N LEU A 17 24.11 34.72 -37.33
CA LEU A 17 23.40 33.45 -37.29
C LEU A 17 22.54 33.20 -38.53
N ALA A 18 21.94 34.25 -39.11
CA ALA A 18 21.20 34.15 -40.36
C ALA A 18 22.14 33.82 -41.54
N ASP A 19 23.30 34.47 -41.61
CA ASP A 19 24.33 34.19 -42.61
C ASP A 19 24.87 32.76 -42.47
N ALA A 20 25.11 32.30 -41.25
CA ALA A 20 25.55 30.93 -40.97
C ALA A 20 24.49 29.89 -41.40
N ALA A 21 23.20 30.15 -41.13
CA ALA A 21 22.11 29.28 -41.58
C ALA A 21 22.01 29.20 -43.11
N ALA A 22 22.18 30.33 -43.79
CA ALA A 22 22.18 30.38 -45.25
C ALA A 22 23.36 29.62 -45.87
N ALA A 23 24.51 29.58 -45.20
CA ALA A 23 25.67 28.82 -45.63
C ALA A 23 25.54 27.30 -45.37
N PHE A 24 24.76 26.88 -44.36
CA PHE A 24 24.78 25.51 -43.84
C PHE A 24 23.67 24.60 -44.39
N ALA A 25 22.52 25.13 -44.81
CA ALA A 25 21.36 24.32 -45.16
C ALA A 25 20.83 24.58 -46.59
N ASP A 26 20.45 23.49 -47.29
CA ASP A 26 19.74 23.56 -48.59
C ASP A 26 18.34 24.21 -48.47
N SER A 27 17.80 24.29 -47.25
CA SER A 27 16.61 25.06 -46.88
C SER A 27 16.95 26.15 -45.84
N PRO A 28 17.56 27.28 -46.25
CA PRO A 28 18.06 28.34 -45.37
C PRO A 28 17.02 28.90 -44.39
N ASP A 29 15.79 29.04 -44.86
CA ASP A 29 14.77 29.86 -44.19
C ASP A 29 14.30 29.28 -42.84
N ALA A 30 14.19 27.96 -42.73
CA ALA A 30 13.74 27.31 -41.50
C ALA A 30 14.82 27.36 -40.40
N LEU A 31 16.07 27.07 -40.75
CA LEU A 31 17.20 27.13 -39.82
C LEU A 31 17.48 28.58 -39.40
N ALA A 32 17.46 29.52 -40.36
CA ALA A 32 17.62 30.94 -40.08
C ALA A 32 16.52 31.45 -39.14
N GLY A 33 15.25 31.07 -39.38
CA GLY A 33 14.13 31.42 -38.50
C GLY A 33 14.23 30.86 -37.08
N ILE A 34 14.85 29.69 -36.90
CA ILE A 34 15.15 29.15 -35.56
C ILE A 34 16.27 29.96 -34.91
N LEU A 35 17.43 30.08 -35.56
CA LEU A 35 18.62 30.70 -34.97
C LEU A 35 18.43 32.19 -34.68
N ALA A 36 17.97 32.98 -35.66
CA ALA A 36 17.70 34.41 -35.47
C ALA A 36 16.60 34.62 -34.43
N GLY A 37 15.55 33.80 -34.48
CA GLY A 37 14.46 33.91 -33.54
C GLY A 37 14.85 33.59 -32.09
N MET A 38 15.85 32.74 -31.84
CA MET A 38 16.34 32.54 -30.48
C MET A 38 16.91 33.83 -29.88
N VAL A 39 17.64 34.59 -30.70
CA VAL A 39 18.18 35.90 -30.32
C VAL A 39 17.03 36.90 -30.10
N ASP A 40 15.98 36.86 -30.90
CA ASP A 40 14.80 37.72 -30.72
C ASP A 40 14.07 37.45 -29.40
N ASP A 41 14.01 36.19 -28.96
CA ASP A 41 13.41 35.84 -27.69
C ASP A 41 14.26 36.34 -26.50
N VAL A 42 15.59 36.31 -26.64
CA VAL A 42 16.53 36.87 -25.66
C VAL A 42 16.37 38.39 -25.57
N ASP A 43 16.35 39.09 -26.71
CA ASP A 43 16.16 40.54 -26.77
C ASP A 43 14.82 40.96 -26.15
N ARG A 44 13.74 40.24 -26.49
CA ARG A 44 12.39 40.48 -25.91
C ARG A 44 12.38 40.30 -24.40
N ALA A 45 12.90 39.18 -23.88
CA ALA A 45 12.88 38.90 -22.44
C ALA A 45 13.77 39.86 -21.63
N LEU A 46 14.86 40.36 -22.21
CA LEU A 46 15.75 41.34 -21.57
C LEU A 46 15.21 42.76 -21.63
N GLY A 47 14.40 43.09 -22.64
CA GLY A 47 13.74 44.39 -22.80
C GLY A 47 12.56 44.62 -21.86
N GLU A 48 12.04 43.58 -21.20
CA GLU A 48 10.94 43.71 -20.25
C GLU A 48 11.30 44.54 -19.01
N ARG A 49 10.38 45.43 -18.61
CA ARG A 49 10.53 46.29 -17.42
C ARG A 49 10.59 45.49 -16.12
N LEU A 50 9.79 44.42 -16.03
CA LEU A 50 9.89 43.45 -14.95
C LEU A 50 11.02 42.48 -15.28
N GLU A 51 12.00 42.40 -14.38
CA GLU A 51 13.12 41.50 -14.59
C GLU A 51 12.69 40.04 -14.48
N ILE A 52 12.85 39.31 -15.58
CA ILE A 52 12.64 37.86 -15.68
C ILE A 52 13.95 37.14 -15.35
N PHE A 53 13.93 36.30 -14.33
CA PHE A 53 15.06 35.47 -13.88
C PHE A 53 14.81 34.00 -14.25
N PRO A 54 15.44 33.50 -15.33
CA PRO A 54 15.25 32.13 -15.79
C PRO A 54 15.97 31.11 -14.87
N VAL A 55 15.29 30.03 -14.53
CA VAL A 55 15.82 28.94 -13.69
C VAL A 55 15.62 27.55 -14.32
N CYS A 56 16.36 26.58 -13.80
CA CYS A 56 16.09 25.16 -13.97
C CYS A 56 15.93 24.53 -12.57
N HIS A 57 14.95 23.63 -12.39
CA HIS A 57 14.73 23.02 -11.08
C HIS A 57 15.97 22.26 -10.61
N HIS A 58 16.29 22.38 -9.31
CA HIS A 58 17.43 21.69 -8.69
C HIS A 58 18.79 21.96 -9.37
N SER A 59 18.94 23.10 -10.05
CA SER A 59 20.18 23.56 -10.67
C SER A 59 21.05 24.34 -9.69
N PRO A 60 22.28 23.88 -9.39
CA PRO A 60 23.26 24.64 -8.62
C PRO A 60 23.63 25.97 -9.25
N ALA A 61 23.78 26.03 -10.58
CA ALA A 61 24.06 27.28 -11.30
C ALA A 61 22.92 28.28 -11.12
N SER A 62 21.66 27.85 -11.28
CA SER A 62 20.51 28.71 -11.02
C SER A 62 20.47 29.19 -9.57
N ALA A 63 20.73 28.31 -8.60
CA ALA A 63 20.77 28.67 -7.19
C ALA A 63 21.87 29.70 -6.87
N LEU A 64 23.07 29.56 -7.46
CA LEU A 64 24.19 30.48 -7.27
C LEU A 64 23.90 31.84 -7.91
N ALA A 65 23.39 31.84 -9.14
CA ALA A 65 23.03 33.05 -9.84
C ALA A 65 21.91 33.80 -9.09
N MET A 66 20.90 33.08 -8.58
CA MET A 66 19.82 33.64 -7.76
C MET A 66 20.38 34.26 -6.47
N LEU A 67 21.21 33.51 -5.74
CA LEU A 67 21.85 33.99 -4.52
C LEU A 67 22.63 35.30 -4.74
N ARG A 68 23.43 35.37 -5.82
CA ARG A 68 24.17 36.58 -6.19
C ARG A 68 23.21 37.71 -6.58
N ARG A 69 22.14 37.42 -7.33
CA ARG A 69 21.19 38.43 -7.80
C ARG A 69 20.36 39.03 -6.68
N LEU A 70 19.82 38.21 -5.77
CA LEU A 70 19.04 38.69 -4.62
C LEU A 70 19.84 39.64 -3.73
N ARG A 71 21.14 39.38 -3.56
CA ARG A 71 22.05 40.27 -2.82
C ARG A 71 22.28 41.61 -3.50
N ALA A 72 22.36 41.61 -4.84
CA ALA A 72 22.66 42.79 -5.63
C ALA A 72 21.41 43.65 -5.88
N LYS A 73 20.28 43.03 -6.24
CA LYS A 73 19.02 43.69 -6.59
C LYS A 73 18.18 44.04 -5.37
N GLN A 74 18.16 43.18 -4.35
CA GLN A 74 17.31 43.30 -3.16
C GLN A 74 15.84 43.62 -3.50
N PRO A 75 15.16 42.75 -4.28
CA PRO A 75 13.79 43.01 -4.69
C PRO A 75 12.85 43.07 -3.47
N LYS A 76 11.80 43.89 -3.57
CA LYS A 76 10.71 44.02 -2.60
C LYS A 76 9.55 43.06 -2.89
N VAL A 77 9.41 42.61 -4.14
CA VAL A 77 8.43 41.59 -4.52
C VAL A 77 9.11 40.53 -5.36
N VAL A 78 8.91 39.26 -4.99
CA VAL A 78 9.38 38.10 -5.75
C VAL A 78 8.16 37.34 -6.26
N TYR A 79 7.97 37.32 -7.57
CA TYR A 79 7.02 36.44 -8.24
C TYR A 79 7.69 35.10 -8.50
N LEU A 80 7.08 34.00 -8.11
CA LEU A 80 7.66 32.66 -8.25
C LEU A 80 6.70 31.72 -8.98
N GLU A 81 7.22 31.01 -9.99
CA GLU A 81 6.53 29.90 -10.65
C GLU A 81 6.36 28.73 -9.68
N LEU A 82 5.27 28.75 -8.93
CA LEU A 82 4.77 27.67 -8.09
C LEU A 82 3.25 27.88 -7.93
N CYS A 83 2.50 26.81 -7.69
CA CYS A 83 1.04 26.89 -7.58
C CYS A 83 0.59 27.90 -6.51
N GLU A 84 -0.27 28.84 -6.89
CA GLU A 84 -0.68 29.98 -6.05
C GLU A 84 -1.24 29.57 -4.67
N ASP A 85 -1.87 28.39 -4.55
CA ASP A 85 -2.46 27.88 -3.32
C ASP A 85 -1.50 27.13 -2.38
N LEU A 86 -0.26 26.91 -2.80
CA LEU A 86 0.78 26.32 -1.93
C LEU A 86 1.49 27.35 -1.05
N GLN A 87 1.26 28.66 -1.29
CA GLN A 87 1.96 29.75 -0.61
C GLN A 87 1.89 29.68 0.92
N PRO A 88 0.75 29.35 1.57
CA PRO A 88 0.67 29.28 3.03
C PRO A 88 1.59 28.23 3.66
N LEU A 89 2.02 27.21 2.91
CA LEU A 89 2.90 26.15 3.41
C LEU A 89 4.37 26.55 3.44
N LEU A 90 4.77 27.60 2.71
CA LEU A 90 6.18 27.96 2.58
C LEU A 90 6.79 28.47 3.88
N THR A 91 5.99 29.05 4.78
CA THR A 91 6.46 29.48 6.11
C THR A 91 6.84 28.30 7.01
N GLU A 92 6.22 27.14 6.80
CA GLU A 92 6.44 25.91 7.57
C GLU A 92 7.79 25.25 7.24
N LEU A 93 8.42 25.60 6.11
CA LEU A 93 9.75 25.10 5.73
C LEU A 93 10.82 25.40 6.80
N ARG A 94 10.62 26.41 7.66
CA ARG A 94 11.51 26.74 8.77
C ARG A 94 11.57 25.65 9.84
N ASN A 95 10.55 24.80 9.94
CA ASN A 95 10.54 23.71 10.91
C ASN A 95 11.15 22.43 10.31
N CYS A 96 11.49 22.43 9.02
CA CYS A 96 11.90 21.23 8.30
C CYS A 96 13.40 21.14 8.10
N ARG A 97 13.88 19.91 7.88
CA ARG A 97 15.19 19.61 7.32
C ARG A 97 15.01 19.19 5.86
N LEU A 98 15.60 19.93 4.92
CA LEU A 98 15.50 19.65 3.49
C LEU A 98 16.24 18.35 3.09
N PRO A 99 15.79 17.62 2.05
CA PRO A 99 14.66 17.95 1.16
C PRO A 99 13.27 17.59 1.71
N VAL A 100 12.29 18.47 1.52
CA VAL A 100 10.87 18.19 1.78
C VAL A 100 10.05 18.57 0.57
N ALA A 101 8.85 18.02 0.42
CA ALA A 101 7.93 18.44 -0.63
C ALA A 101 6.72 19.14 -0.03
N VAL A 102 6.33 20.23 -0.67
CA VAL A 102 5.06 20.91 -0.44
C VAL A 102 3.98 20.10 -1.15
N GLN A 103 2.92 19.71 -0.44
CA GLN A 103 1.89 18.81 -0.96
C GLN A 103 0.50 19.44 -0.88
N ALA A 104 -0.28 19.27 -1.93
CA ALA A 104 -1.73 19.35 -1.89
C ALA A 104 -2.34 17.98 -2.17
N PHE A 105 -3.34 17.59 -1.40
CA PHE A 105 -3.96 16.27 -1.45
C PHE A 105 -5.47 16.37 -1.31
N ALA A 106 -6.22 15.59 -2.11
CA ALA A 106 -7.68 15.57 -2.07
C ALA A 106 -8.24 14.16 -2.27
N THR A 107 -9.06 13.71 -1.32
CA THR A 107 -9.83 12.46 -1.40
C THR A 107 -11.31 12.70 -1.71
N GLU A 108 -11.83 13.88 -1.35
CA GLU A 108 -13.21 14.30 -1.58
C GLU A 108 -13.25 15.23 -2.79
N LEU A 109 -13.53 14.64 -3.95
CA LEU A 109 -13.58 15.35 -5.23
C LEU A 109 -14.97 15.91 -5.49
N ALA A 110 -15.03 17.14 -5.99
CA ALA A 110 -16.28 17.75 -6.44
C ALA A 110 -16.00 18.56 -7.71
N GLY A 111 -16.39 18.02 -8.86
CA GLY A 111 -16.10 18.56 -10.18
C GLY A 111 -15.09 17.73 -10.99
N PHE A 112 -14.42 16.76 -10.36
CA PHE A 112 -13.61 15.74 -11.02
C PHE A 112 -14.28 14.36 -10.93
N PRO A 113 -13.97 13.43 -11.86
CA PRO A 113 -14.43 12.05 -11.77
C PRO A 113 -13.96 11.36 -10.47
N ALA A 114 -14.83 10.56 -9.86
CA ALA A 114 -14.56 9.96 -8.55
C ALA A 114 -13.40 8.95 -8.60
N GLU A 115 -13.20 8.29 -9.75
CA GLU A 115 -12.13 7.35 -10.02
C GLU A 115 -10.73 8.01 -10.07
N TRP A 116 -10.66 9.34 -10.13
CA TRP A 116 -9.37 10.04 -10.04
C TRP A 116 -8.88 10.18 -8.60
N ALA A 117 -9.73 9.96 -7.60
CA ALA A 117 -9.34 10.09 -6.20
C ALA A 117 -8.40 8.93 -5.78
N PRO A 118 -7.37 9.19 -4.95
CA PRO A 118 -6.96 10.50 -4.45
C PRO A 118 -6.16 11.32 -5.48
N LEU A 119 -6.37 12.64 -5.48
CA LEU A 119 -5.52 13.58 -6.20
C LEU A 119 -4.37 14.04 -5.30
N SER A 120 -3.14 14.06 -5.82
CA SER A 120 -1.97 14.56 -5.09
C SER A 120 -1.07 15.37 -6.01
N VAL A 121 -0.70 16.57 -5.57
CA VAL A 121 0.31 17.44 -6.21
C VAL A 121 1.46 17.63 -5.22
N VAL A 122 2.70 17.48 -5.67
CA VAL A 122 3.91 17.69 -4.86
C VAL A 122 4.89 18.65 -5.55
N ALA A 123 5.50 19.53 -4.78
CA ALA A 123 6.59 20.40 -5.23
C ALA A 123 7.79 20.20 -4.28
N PRO A 124 8.78 19.37 -4.66
CA PRO A 124 9.96 19.13 -3.82
C PRO A 124 10.87 20.36 -3.76
N ILE A 125 11.43 20.62 -2.59
CA ILE A 125 12.30 21.76 -2.31
C ILE A 125 13.64 21.28 -1.77
N THR A 126 14.72 21.69 -2.42
CA THR A 126 16.11 21.43 -2.00
C THR A 126 16.83 22.75 -1.71
N GLU A 127 17.87 22.73 -0.87
CA GLU A 127 18.66 23.95 -0.60
C GLU A 127 19.40 24.45 -1.85
N ALA A 128 19.83 23.51 -2.70
CA ALA A 128 20.55 23.72 -3.95
C ALA A 128 19.58 24.06 -5.11
N SER A 129 18.63 24.94 -4.87
CA SER A 129 17.60 25.34 -5.83
C SER A 129 17.39 26.86 -5.78
N ALA A 130 17.14 27.49 -6.93
CA ALA A 130 16.90 28.93 -6.99
C ALA A 130 15.61 29.32 -6.28
N GLU A 131 14.61 28.45 -6.35
CA GLU A 131 13.31 28.60 -5.72
C GLU A 131 13.46 28.69 -4.20
N TYR A 132 14.22 27.78 -3.58
CA TYR A 132 14.46 27.86 -2.14
C TYR A 132 15.24 29.12 -1.74
N GLN A 133 16.25 29.54 -2.52
CA GLN A 133 16.98 30.78 -2.22
C GLN A 133 16.07 32.01 -2.29
N ALA A 134 15.14 32.04 -3.26
CA ALA A 134 14.14 33.10 -3.40
C ALA A 134 13.10 33.09 -2.27
N ILE A 135 12.59 31.90 -1.90
CA ILE A 135 11.66 31.71 -0.77
C ILE A 135 12.31 32.15 0.54
N ALA A 136 13.53 31.66 0.82
CA ALA A 136 14.24 31.98 2.05
C ALA A 136 14.56 33.47 2.15
N TYR A 137 14.98 34.10 1.05
CA TYR A 137 15.17 35.55 1.00
C TYR A 137 13.88 36.31 1.32
N ALA A 138 12.76 35.98 0.66
CA ALA A 138 11.51 36.71 0.82
C ALA A 138 10.91 36.55 2.22
N LEU A 139 10.96 35.35 2.80
CA LEU A 139 10.36 35.09 4.11
C LEU A 139 11.16 35.66 5.30
N ASP A 140 12.47 35.80 5.18
CA ASP A 140 13.34 36.29 6.26
C ASP A 140 13.81 37.74 6.09
N THR A 141 13.53 38.36 4.93
CA THR A 141 13.83 39.77 4.68
C THR A 141 12.59 40.63 4.98
N PRO A 142 12.63 41.51 5.99
CA PRO A 142 11.47 42.34 6.34
C PRO A 142 10.97 43.19 5.17
N GLY A 143 9.67 43.17 4.94
CA GLY A 143 9.02 43.99 3.91
C GLY A 143 9.16 43.48 2.48
N VAL A 144 9.71 42.27 2.29
CA VAL A 144 9.69 41.58 1.00
C VAL A 144 8.44 40.70 0.91
N GLU A 145 7.74 40.79 -0.20
CA GLU A 145 6.57 39.97 -0.51
C GLU A 145 6.95 38.83 -1.47
N LEU A 146 6.45 37.63 -1.17
CA LEU A 146 6.52 36.47 -2.07
C LEU A 146 5.14 36.26 -2.67
N VAL A 147 5.05 36.18 -3.99
CA VAL A 147 3.79 35.96 -4.72
C VAL A 147 3.96 34.75 -5.61
N LEU A 148 3.18 33.70 -5.35
CA LEU A 148 3.15 32.52 -6.22
C LEU A 148 2.20 32.78 -7.39
N VAL A 149 2.70 32.63 -8.61
CA VAL A 149 1.98 33.10 -9.82
C VAL A 149 1.52 32.00 -10.75
N ASP A 150 1.90 30.74 -10.53
CA ASP A 150 1.48 29.64 -11.39
C ASP A 150 0.08 29.13 -10.99
N ARG A 151 -0.54 28.37 -11.89
CA ARG A 151 -1.87 27.79 -11.75
C ARG A 151 -2.05 27.08 -10.41
N SER A 152 -3.25 27.15 -9.83
CA SER A 152 -3.55 26.46 -8.58
C SER A 152 -3.48 24.93 -8.73
N THR A 153 -3.38 24.17 -7.63
CA THR A 153 -3.32 22.70 -7.70
C THR A 153 -4.58 22.09 -8.33
N ASP A 154 -5.73 22.73 -8.14
CA ASP A 154 -6.97 22.39 -8.84
C ASP A 154 -6.85 22.50 -10.37
N HIS A 155 -6.25 23.59 -10.88
CA HIS A 155 -6.03 23.81 -12.31
C HIS A 155 -5.01 22.86 -12.92
N VAL A 156 -4.06 22.34 -12.12
CA VAL A 156 -3.16 21.26 -12.58
C VAL A 156 -3.97 20.09 -13.12
N PHE A 157 -5.04 19.68 -12.41
CA PHE A 157 -5.90 18.58 -12.85
C PHE A 157 -6.95 19.00 -13.88
N GLN A 158 -7.50 20.22 -13.81
CA GLN A 158 -8.43 20.71 -14.86
C GLN A 158 -7.76 20.75 -16.23
N TRP A 159 -6.46 21.05 -16.29
CA TRP A 159 -5.72 21.21 -17.55
C TRP A 159 -4.88 19.98 -17.92
N THR A 160 -5.03 18.86 -17.20
CA THR A 160 -4.35 17.60 -17.54
C THR A 160 -5.31 16.72 -18.35
N PRO A 161 -5.05 16.48 -19.64
CA PRO A 161 -5.79 15.47 -20.38
C PRO A 161 -5.38 14.08 -19.88
N ARG A 162 -6.29 13.35 -19.23
CA ARG A 162 -6.15 11.90 -19.07
C ARG A 162 -6.97 11.23 -20.16
N ALA A 163 -6.27 10.66 -21.14
CA ALA A 163 -6.88 9.70 -22.05
C ALA A 163 -7.49 8.55 -21.23
N GLU A 164 -8.60 8.02 -21.74
CA GLU A 164 -9.27 6.83 -21.23
C GLU A 164 -8.25 5.73 -20.87
N ALA A 165 -8.44 5.09 -19.73
CA ALA A 165 -7.55 4.07 -19.18
C ALA A 165 -7.08 3.07 -20.26
N GLY A 166 -5.80 3.10 -20.66
CA GLY A 166 -5.29 2.14 -21.63
C GLY A 166 -3.93 2.34 -22.30
N ALA A 167 -3.14 3.39 -22.03
CA ALA A 167 -1.85 3.59 -22.70
C ALA A 167 -0.71 3.94 -21.73
N THR A 168 -0.11 2.91 -21.13
CA THR A 168 1.26 2.96 -20.60
C THR A 168 2.23 2.72 -21.75
N ASP A 169 2.51 3.74 -22.56
CA ASP A 169 3.58 3.72 -23.57
C ASP A 169 4.57 4.86 -23.29
N GLY A 170 5.40 4.64 -22.28
CA GLY A 170 6.79 5.08 -22.28
C GLY A 170 7.64 3.81 -22.18
N PRO A 171 8.85 3.75 -22.77
CA PRO A 171 9.68 2.57 -22.62
C PRO A 171 9.92 2.39 -21.12
N ALA A 172 9.41 1.29 -20.58
CA ALA A 172 9.84 0.80 -19.29
C ALA A 172 11.35 0.66 -19.41
N ALA A 173 12.09 1.62 -18.82
CA ALA A 173 13.49 1.40 -18.54
C ALA A 173 13.54 0.05 -17.83
N GLU A 174 14.32 -0.89 -18.37
CA GLU A 174 14.50 -2.22 -17.80
C GLU A 174 14.71 -2.05 -16.30
N VAL A 175 13.66 -2.35 -15.54
CA VAL A 175 13.73 -2.46 -14.10
C VAL A 175 14.58 -3.70 -13.90
N THR A 176 15.88 -3.49 -13.73
CA THR A 176 16.78 -4.52 -13.19
C THR A 176 16.07 -5.12 -12.00
N ALA A 177 15.83 -6.44 -12.06
CA ALA A 177 15.04 -7.19 -11.08
C ALA A 177 15.53 -6.90 -9.65
N GLY A 178 14.86 -5.96 -9.00
CA GLY A 178 15.13 -5.45 -7.66
C GLY A 178 14.01 -4.49 -7.32
N GLU A 179 13.39 -4.68 -6.16
CA GLU A 179 12.34 -3.77 -5.66
C GLU A 179 12.88 -2.33 -5.66
N PRO A 180 12.12 -1.34 -6.15
CA PRO A 180 12.55 0.05 -6.06
C PRO A 180 12.86 0.40 -4.61
N ALA A 181 13.98 1.08 -4.38
CA ALA A 181 14.39 1.45 -3.04
C ALA A 181 13.28 2.26 -2.35
N GLU A 182 12.96 1.93 -1.10
CA GLU A 182 11.90 2.55 -0.27
C GLU A 182 11.91 4.09 -0.31
N GLU A 183 13.10 4.67 -0.47
CA GLU A 183 13.34 6.10 -0.49
C GLU A 183 12.83 6.78 -1.78
N ALA A 184 12.87 6.10 -2.93
CA ALA A 184 12.34 6.61 -4.19
C ALA A 184 10.80 6.67 -4.23
N ALA A 185 10.12 5.93 -3.34
CA ALA A 185 8.67 5.89 -3.25
C ALA A 185 8.07 7.03 -2.38
N LEU A 186 8.89 7.95 -1.84
CA LEU A 186 8.41 9.01 -0.94
C LEU A 186 7.44 10.02 -1.57
N HIS A 187 7.36 10.11 -2.90
CA HIS A 187 6.33 10.91 -3.59
C HIS A 187 5.11 10.10 -4.07
N GLY A 188 5.26 8.77 -4.20
CA GLY A 188 4.17 7.88 -4.63
C GLY A 188 3.67 8.27 -6.02
N ASP A 189 2.36 8.19 -6.26
CA ASP A 189 1.76 8.51 -7.57
C ASP A 189 1.42 10.02 -7.73
N ALA A 190 2.06 10.88 -6.94
CA ALA A 190 1.78 12.32 -6.98
C ALA A 190 2.25 12.98 -8.27
N VAL A 191 1.53 14.01 -8.71
CA VAL A 191 1.94 14.87 -9.82
C VAL A 191 2.98 15.86 -9.31
N GLY A 192 4.21 15.76 -9.82
CA GLY A 192 5.28 16.71 -9.55
C GLY A 192 5.05 18.05 -10.25
N VAL A 193 5.13 19.16 -9.51
CA VAL A 193 5.15 20.50 -10.10
C VAL A 193 6.54 20.72 -10.71
N GLU A 194 6.59 20.75 -12.03
CA GLU A 194 7.81 21.02 -12.80
C GLU A 194 8.08 22.53 -12.84
N ILE A 195 9.07 23.00 -12.06
CA ILE A 195 9.54 24.38 -12.14
C ILE A 195 10.72 24.45 -13.10
N GLY A 196 10.51 24.91 -14.34
CA GLY A 196 11.61 25.00 -15.29
C GLY A 196 12.24 23.66 -15.70
N ASP A 197 11.40 22.67 -16.03
CA ASP A 197 11.83 21.48 -16.77
C ASP A 197 12.45 21.89 -18.11
N LEU A 198 13.75 21.63 -18.25
CA LEU A 198 14.56 21.97 -19.42
C LEU A 198 15.14 20.70 -20.02
N ARG A 199 14.27 19.96 -20.71
CA ARG A 199 14.61 18.76 -21.47
C ARG A 199 14.11 18.90 -22.92
N PRO A 200 14.82 18.32 -23.91
CA PRO A 200 14.32 18.23 -25.27
C PRO A 200 12.90 17.65 -25.32
N ARG A 201 12.00 18.30 -26.07
CA ARG A 201 10.57 17.92 -26.14
C ARG A 201 10.28 16.79 -27.13
N PHE A 202 11.30 16.22 -27.76
CA PHE A 202 11.20 15.03 -28.61
C PHE A 202 12.47 14.19 -28.48
N ALA A 203 12.30 12.86 -28.51
CA ALA A 203 13.31 11.89 -28.09
C ALA A 203 14.55 11.89 -28.99
N GLU A 204 14.37 12.21 -30.28
CA GLU A 204 15.43 12.19 -31.28
C GLU A 204 16.49 13.28 -31.00
N LEU A 205 16.08 14.47 -30.57
CA LEU A 205 17.02 15.53 -30.19
C LEU A 205 17.81 15.15 -28.95
N GLU A 206 17.15 14.58 -27.94
CA GLU A 206 17.85 14.10 -26.75
C GLU A 206 18.84 13.01 -27.12
N ALA A 207 18.41 11.97 -27.84
CA ALA A 207 19.27 10.89 -28.28
C ALA A 207 20.47 11.40 -29.11
N TYR A 208 20.24 12.39 -29.98
CA TYR A 208 21.28 13.04 -30.77
C TYR A 208 22.30 13.76 -29.88
N LEU A 209 21.84 14.58 -28.93
CA LEU A 209 22.71 15.30 -27.99
C LEU A 209 23.51 14.35 -27.09
N LEU A 210 22.87 13.28 -26.59
CA LEU A 210 23.54 12.27 -25.78
C LEU A 210 24.61 11.50 -26.58
N HIS A 211 24.27 11.08 -27.81
CA HIS A 211 25.19 10.39 -28.70
C HIS A 211 26.43 11.23 -29.00
N HIS A 212 26.24 12.48 -29.43
CA HIS A 212 27.33 13.38 -29.79
C HIS A 212 28.11 13.91 -28.57
N GLY A 213 27.44 14.07 -27.43
CA GLY A 213 28.09 14.36 -26.15
C GLY A 213 28.81 13.16 -25.54
N LYS A 214 28.64 11.95 -26.11
CA LYS A 214 29.19 10.68 -25.61
C LYS A 214 28.84 10.41 -24.13
N VAL A 215 27.61 10.73 -23.76
CA VAL A 215 27.05 10.60 -22.40
C VAL A 215 25.81 9.72 -22.42
N ARG A 216 25.47 9.10 -21.28
CA ARG A 216 24.33 8.18 -21.20
C ARG A 216 23.03 8.83 -20.78
N HIS A 217 23.13 9.92 -20.01
CA HIS A 217 21.99 10.51 -19.33
C HIS A 217 21.89 12.01 -19.60
N TRP A 218 20.66 12.52 -19.69
CA TRP A 218 20.40 13.95 -19.85
C TRP A 218 21.05 14.78 -18.73
N SER A 219 20.93 14.33 -17.48
CA SER A 219 21.55 15.00 -16.33
C SER A 219 23.08 15.10 -16.45
N GLU A 220 23.73 14.11 -17.06
CA GLU A 220 25.18 14.13 -17.31
C GLU A 220 25.56 15.14 -18.40
N TRP A 221 24.75 15.23 -19.46
CA TRP A 221 24.91 16.21 -20.52
C TRP A 221 24.74 17.63 -19.98
N TRP A 222 23.65 17.86 -19.23
CA TRP A 222 23.31 19.15 -18.64
C TRP A 222 24.39 19.65 -17.68
N ASP A 223 24.92 18.78 -16.80
CA ASP A 223 26.00 19.14 -15.88
C ASP A 223 27.24 19.68 -16.63
N GLN A 224 27.63 19.01 -17.71
CA GLN A 224 28.85 19.36 -18.46
C GLN A 224 28.70 20.64 -19.29
N TYR A 225 27.60 20.74 -20.04
CA TYR A 225 27.48 21.76 -21.07
C TYR A 225 26.70 22.99 -20.61
N VAL A 226 25.97 22.91 -19.49
CA VAL A 226 25.13 24.01 -18.98
C VAL A 226 25.49 24.39 -17.55
N GLU A 227 25.41 23.48 -16.58
CA GLU A 227 25.63 23.82 -15.15
C GLU A 227 27.00 24.45 -14.90
N ARG A 228 28.07 23.77 -15.31
CA ARG A 228 29.43 24.20 -14.98
C ARG A 228 29.82 25.52 -15.64
N PRO A 229 29.59 25.72 -16.97
CA PRO A 229 29.84 27.03 -17.59
C PRO A 229 29.08 28.16 -16.91
N LEU A 230 27.83 27.90 -16.50
CA LEU A 230 26.97 28.92 -15.89
C LEU A 230 27.25 29.16 -14.39
N ALA A 231 27.81 28.21 -13.67
CA ALA A 231 28.11 28.36 -12.24
C ALA A 231 29.12 29.50 -11.95
N ILE A 232 30.02 29.77 -12.89
CA ILE A 232 31.03 30.84 -12.83
C ILE A 232 30.65 32.10 -13.63
N ALA A 233 29.56 32.05 -14.40
CA ALA A 233 29.12 33.16 -15.23
C ALA A 233 28.67 34.36 -14.38
N ASP A 234 28.86 35.56 -14.93
CA ASP A 234 28.22 36.75 -14.38
C ASP A 234 26.70 36.75 -14.67
N HIS A 235 25.99 37.68 -14.06
CA HIS A 235 24.53 37.74 -14.10
C HIS A 235 23.98 37.91 -15.53
N ASP A 236 24.60 38.75 -16.35
CA ASP A 236 24.11 39.06 -17.70
C ASP A 236 24.31 37.84 -18.60
N THR A 237 25.49 37.22 -18.56
CA THR A 237 25.77 35.97 -19.28
C THR A 237 24.81 34.85 -18.85
N TYR A 238 24.64 34.62 -17.55
CA TYR A 238 23.72 33.60 -17.04
C TYR A 238 22.30 33.80 -17.59
N ARG A 239 21.77 35.02 -17.45
CA ARG A 239 20.40 35.34 -17.87
C ARG A 239 20.24 35.17 -19.38
N GLN A 240 21.16 35.71 -20.18
CA GLN A 240 21.13 35.62 -21.64
C GLN A 240 21.17 34.16 -22.13
N VAL A 241 22.08 33.34 -21.58
CA VAL A 241 22.23 31.94 -21.99
C VAL A 241 21.04 31.09 -21.56
N MET A 242 20.52 31.27 -20.35
CA MET A 242 19.35 30.51 -19.90
C MET A 242 18.09 30.83 -20.72
N VAL A 243 17.85 32.11 -21.05
CA VAL A 243 16.75 32.47 -21.97
C VAL A 243 16.97 31.86 -23.36
N LEU A 244 18.21 31.86 -23.87
CA LEU A 244 18.55 31.23 -25.14
C LEU A 244 18.22 29.73 -25.14
N ILE A 245 18.61 29.00 -24.09
CA ILE A 245 18.34 27.57 -23.93
C ILE A 245 16.82 27.30 -23.88
N GLY A 246 16.07 28.11 -23.12
CA GLY A 246 14.61 28.02 -23.08
C GLY A 246 13.97 28.24 -24.46
N SER A 247 14.47 29.23 -25.20
CA SER A 247 14.03 29.49 -26.58
C SER A 247 14.37 28.34 -27.53
N LEU A 248 15.58 27.78 -27.45
CA LEU A 248 16.02 26.65 -28.26
C LEU A 248 15.06 25.48 -28.15
N PHE A 249 14.77 25.03 -26.92
CA PHE A 249 13.86 23.90 -26.71
C PHE A 249 12.42 24.20 -27.11
N ARG A 250 11.98 25.47 -27.04
CA ARG A 250 10.68 25.87 -27.56
C ARG A 250 10.63 25.81 -29.08
N ARG A 251 11.68 26.26 -29.77
CA ARG A 251 11.74 26.36 -31.25
C ARG A 251 11.99 25.03 -31.95
N LEU A 252 12.70 24.10 -31.32
CA LEU A 252 13.00 22.79 -31.91
C LEU A 252 11.84 21.79 -31.79
N ARG A 253 10.70 22.20 -31.24
CA ARG A 253 9.58 21.30 -30.97
C ARG A 253 8.83 20.85 -32.24
N PRO A 254 8.33 19.59 -32.30
CA PRO A 254 7.35 19.18 -33.30
C PRO A 254 6.05 20.01 -33.26
N THR A 255 5.42 20.18 -34.42
CA THR A 255 4.24 21.03 -34.63
C THR A 255 2.97 20.57 -33.89
N ALA A 256 2.92 19.35 -33.37
CA ALA A 256 1.73 18.70 -32.79
C ALA A 256 1.89 18.28 -31.31
N ALA A 257 2.55 19.09 -30.48
CA ALA A 257 2.77 18.76 -29.08
C ALA A 257 1.74 19.43 -28.14
N ASP A 258 0.69 18.70 -27.76
CA ASP A 258 -0.38 19.07 -26.80
C ASP A 258 0.14 19.61 -25.45
N ARG A 259 1.43 19.43 -25.15
CA ARG A 259 2.09 19.96 -23.94
C ARG A 259 2.23 21.49 -23.94
N LEU A 260 2.22 22.16 -25.10
CA LEU A 260 2.40 23.63 -25.11
C LEU A 260 1.15 24.46 -25.14
N ASP A 261 0.00 23.92 -25.50
CA ASP A 261 -1.24 24.60 -25.14
C ASP A 261 -1.26 24.78 -23.61
N ARG A 262 -0.80 23.77 -22.86
CA ARG A 262 -0.67 23.82 -21.40
C ARG A 262 0.43 24.76 -20.89
N ASP A 263 1.65 24.67 -21.40
CA ASP A 263 2.75 25.56 -20.96
C ASP A 263 2.50 27.03 -21.36
N GLU A 264 1.91 27.28 -22.52
CA GLU A 264 1.49 28.63 -22.89
C GLU A 264 0.32 29.11 -22.03
N ASP A 265 -0.67 28.27 -21.70
CA ASP A 265 -1.74 28.64 -20.77
C ASP A 265 -1.22 28.96 -19.37
N ARG A 266 -0.18 28.27 -18.89
CA ARG A 266 0.54 28.66 -17.66
C ARG A 266 1.17 30.04 -17.80
N GLU A 267 1.82 30.34 -18.93
CA GLU A 267 2.42 31.66 -19.16
C GLU A 267 1.37 32.76 -19.18
N ARG A 268 0.26 32.52 -19.88
CA ARG A 268 -0.89 33.42 -19.91
C ARG A 268 -1.42 33.67 -18.49
N TYR A 269 -1.57 32.60 -17.71
CA TYR A 269 -1.97 32.65 -16.31
C TYR A 269 -1.00 33.47 -15.46
N MET A 270 0.30 33.15 -15.49
CA MET A 270 1.34 33.81 -14.70
C MET A 270 1.41 35.30 -15.00
N TRP A 271 1.43 35.69 -16.28
CA TRP A 271 1.45 37.10 -16.66
C TRP A 271 0.18 37.84 -16.25
N THR A 272 -0.99 37.22 -16.38
CA THR A 272 -2.25 37.77 -15.86
C THR A 272 -2.19 37.99 -14.35
N ARG A 273 -1.68 37.02 -13.57
CA ARG A 273 -1.53 37.16 -12.10
C ARG A 273 -0.55 38.25 -11.71
N ILE A 274 0.60 38.34 -12.39
CA ILE A 274 1.60 39.38 -12.15
C ILE A 274 1.00 40.77 -12.38
N ARG A 275 0.31 41.00 -13.50
CA ARG A 275 -0.32 42.30 -13.79
C ARG A 275 -1.41 42.66 -12.81
N GLN A 276 -2.26 41.70 -12.44
CA GLN A 276 -3.30 41.88 -11.43
C GLN A 276 -2.70 42.30 -10.08
N HIS A 277 -1.63 41.62 -9.65
CA HIS A 277 -0.93 41.97 -8.42
C HIS A 277 -0.29 43.37 -8.47
N LEU A 278 0.42 43.71 -9.55
CA LEU A 278 1.03 45.04 -9.72
C LEU A 278 -0.03 46.15 -9.71
N ALA A 279 -1.17 45.94 -10.37
CA ALA A 279 -2.26 46.90 -10.39
C ALA A 279 -2.90 47.11 -9.00
N ALA A 280 -3.00 46.04 -8.20
CA ALA A 280 -3.57 46.09 -6.86
C ALA A 280 -2.61 46.66 -5.80
N SER A 281 -1.33 46.28 -5.85
CA SER A 281 -0.31 46.66 -4.87
C SER A 281 0.34 48.02 -5.14
N GLY A 282 0.39 48.44 -6.42
CA GLY A 282 1.15 49.61 -6.85
C GLY A 282 2.67 49.44 -6.75
N ALA A 283 3.17 48.19 -6.65
CA ALA A 283 4.61 47.92 -6.59
C ALA A 283 5.33 48.36 -7.87
N ASP A 284 6.52 48.95 -7.72
CA ASP A 284 7.36 49.33 -8.85
C ASP A 284 8.00 48.09 -9.48
N PRO A 285 7.79 47.80 -10.78
CA PRO A 285 8.44 46.69 -11.48
C PRO A 285 9.96 46.66 -11.34
N ALA A 286 10.62 47.81 -11.17
CA ALA A 286 12.07 47.88 -10.96
C ALA A 286 12.52 47.22 -9.64
N ASP A 287 11.67 47.28 -8.61
CA ASP A 287 11.84 46.66 -7.31
C ASP A 287 11.33 45.20 -7.28
N CYS A 288 10.80 44.69 -8.39
CA CYS A 288 10.24 43.33 -8.49
C CYS A 288 11.20 42.38 -9.22
N LEU A 289 11.09 41.08 -8.93
CA LEU A 289 11.79 40.00 -9.63
C LEU A 289 10.81 38.88 -9.98
N TYR A 290 10.78 38.44 -11.23
CA TYR A 290 9.98 37.29 -11.65
C TYR A 290 10.87 36.07 -11.90
N VAL A 291 10.72 35.05 -11.06
CA VAL A 291 11.47 33.80 -11.08
C VAL A 291 10.62 32.72 -11.75
N CYS A 292 11.02 32.29 -12.93
CA CYS A 292 10.35 31.23 -13.68
C CYS A 292 11.36 30.35 -14.43
N GLY A 293 10.90 29.18 -14.82
CA GLY A 293 11.60 28.26 -15.67
C GLY A 293 12.09 28.95 -16.93
N ALA A 294 13.33 28.65 -17.35
CA ALA A 294 13.92 29.30 -18.51
C ALA A 294 13.09 29.11 -19.79
N PHE A 295 12.35 28.01 -19.87
CA PHE A 295 11.39 27.74 -20.92
C PHE A 295 10.30 28.82 -21.01
N HIS A 296 9.72 29.23 -19.87
CA HIS A 296 8.68 30.26 -19.76
C HIS A 296 9.24 31.67 -19.89
N ALA A 297 10.52 31.89 -19.56
CA ALA A 297 11.19 33.18 -19.76
C ALA A 297 11.25 33.59 -21.24
N ALA A 298 11.31 32.62 -22.16
CA ALA A 298 11.30 32.83 -23.62
C ALA A 298 9.88 32.78 -24.24
N SER A 299 8.84 33.05 -23.44
CA SER A 299 7.44 32.96 -23.87
C SER A 299 7.10 33.91 -25.03
N ARG A 300 6.13 33.50 -25.85
CA ARG A 300 5.59 34.23 -27.02
C ARG A 300 4.08 34.46 -26.95
N VAL A 301 3.47 34.20 -25.79
CA VAL A 301 2.04 34.43 -25.63
C VAL A 301 1.76 35.93 -25.74
N GLU A 302 0.60 36.31 -26.26
CA GLU A 302 0.23 37.71 -26.44
C GLU A 302 0.17 38.47 -25.10
N GLN A 303 -0.10 37.77 -23.98
CA GLN A 303 -0.10 38.32 -22.62
C GLN A 303 1.30 38.56 -22.06
N PHE A 304 2.38 38.19 -22.75
CA PHE A 304 3.75 38.37 -22.25
C PHE A 304 4.08 39.84 -22.01
N GLY A 305 4.70 40.13 -20.87
CA GLY A 305 5.22 41.45 -20.55
C GLY A 305 4.22 42.40 -19.91
N LEU A 306 4.75 43.48 -19.34
CA LEU A 306 3.93 44.50 -18.66
C LEU A 306 3.26 45.49 -19.61
N ASP A 307 3.81 45.64 -20.82
CA ASP A 307 3.32 46.59 -21.83
C ASP A 307 2.35 45.92 -22.82
N SER A 308 2.03 44.63 -22.62
CA SER A 308 1.02 43.94 -23.42
C SER A 308 -0.36 44.58 -23.26
N THR A 309 -1.01 44.84 -24.39
CA THR A 309 -2.39 45.32 -24.46
C THR A 309 -3.42 44.18 -24.64
N ALA A 310 -2.96 42.92 -24.63
CA ALA A 310 -3.85 41.78 -24.76
C ALA A 310 -4.78 41.69 -23.54
N PRO A 311 -6.03 41.24 -23.71
CA PRO A 311 -6.91 41.00 -22.58
C PRO A 311 -6.32 39.94 -21.64
N ASP A 312 -6.71 40.03 -20.36
CA ASP A 312 -6.36 39.01 -19.39
C ASP A 312 -6.87 37.63 -19.82
N PHE A 313 -6.06 36.61 -19.53
CA PHE A 313 -6.41 35.23 -19.83
C PHE A 313 -7.63 34.79 -19.00
N PRO A 314 -8.65 34.19 -19.62
CA PRO A 314 -9.81 33.70 -18.89
C PRO A 314 -9.43 32.49 -18.02
N ILE A 315 -9.25 32.72 -16.72
CA ILE A 315 -8.97 31.69 -15.73
C ILE A 315 -10.29 31.04 -15.29
N SER A 316 -10.43 29.73 -15.45
CA SER A 316 -11.60 28.99 -14.96
C SER A 316 -11.72 29.09 -13.43
N PRO A 317 -12.94 29.03 -12.86
CA PRO A 317 -13.08 28.91 -11.42
C PRO A 317 -12.54 27.54 -10.96
N ARG A 318 -12.00 27.50 -9.74
CA ARG A 318 -11.64 26.23 -9.09
C ARG A 318 -12.89 25.37 -8.90
N THR A 319 -12.71 24.06 -8.95
CA THR A 319 -13.78 23.11 -8.64
C THR A 319 -14.17 23.18 -7.16
N GLY A 320 -15.27 22.51 -6.78
CA GLY A 320 -15.68 22.38 -5.38
C GLY A 320 -14.80 21.42 -4.56
N THR A 321 -13.74 20.87 -5.16
CA THR A 321 -12.86 19.87 -4.55
C THR A 321 -12.19 20.41 -3.29
N ARG A 322 -12.22 19.60 -2.23
CA ARG A 322 -11.65 19.99 -0.94
C ARG A 322 -10.18 19.58 -0.86
N TRP A 323 -9.31 20.53 -1.20
CA TRP A 323 -7.86 20.38 -1.08
C TRP A 323 -7.40 20.49 0.38
N ARG A 324 -6.50 19.58 0.77
CA ARG A 324 -5.75 19.62 2.03
C ARG A 324 -4.28 19.86 1.70
N TYR A 325 -3.61 20.66 2.53
CA TYR A 325 -2.26 21.17 2.28
C TYR A 325 -1.34 20.76 3.41
N GLY A 326 -0.12 20.31 3.11
CA GLY A 326 0.87 19.93 4.10
C GLY A 326 2.27 19.79 3.53
N LEU A 327 3.24 19.46 4.40
CA LEU A 327 4.60 19.12 4.01
C LEU A 327 4.80 17.62 4.19
N ILE A 328 5.53 16.98 3.27
CA ILE A 328 5.96 15.59 3.39
C ILE A 328 7.48 15.47 3.28
N PRO A 329 8.10 14.44 3.90
CA PRO A 329 9.49 14.10 3.64
C PRO A 329 9.72 13.84 2.16
N SER A 330 10.86 14.27 1.67
CA SER A 330 11.34 13.93 0.33
C SER A 330 12.75 13.39 0.43
N SER A 331 13.26 12.86 -0.66
CA SER A 331 14.65 12.47 -0.79
C SER A 331 15.19 12.84 -2.17
N HIS A 332 16.51 12.82 -2.33
CA HIS A 332 17.12 13.03 -3.63
C HIS A 332 16.63 11.97 -4.64
N SER A 333 16.54 10.70 -4.24
CA SER A 333 16.05 9.63 -5.11
C SER A 333 14.56 9.75 -5.43
N ALA A 334 13.73 10.24 -4.50
CA ALA A 334 12.33 10.54 -4.79
C ALA A 334 12.18 11.64 -5.83
N ILE A 335 12.97 12.71 -5.72
CA ILE A 335 13.02 13.80 -6.70
C ILE A 335 13.48 13.28 -8.07
N GLU A 336 14.52 12.46 -8.09
CA GLU A 336 15.04 11.86 -9.32
C GLU A 336 13.97 11.00 -10.01
N ALA A 337 13.26 10.17 -9.26
CA ALA A 337 12.16 9.36 -9.78
C ALA A 337 11.00 10.22 -10.30
N GLN A 338 10.60 11.25 -9.54
CA GLN A 338 9.47 12.14 -9.88
C GLN A 338 9.66 12.86 -11.22
N PHE A 339 10.89 13.26 -11.54
CA PHE A 339 11.23 14.02 -12.74
C PHE A 339 12.01 13.22 -13.80
N GLY A 340 12.16 11.90 -13.61
CA GLY A 340 12.89 11.03 -14.54
C GLY A 340 14.35 11.42 -14.73
N LEU A 341 15.00 11.92 -13.67
CA LEU A 341 16.43 12.25 -13.66
C LEU A 341 17.28 11.00 -13.46
N ALA A 342 18.55 11.07 -13.86
CA ALA A 342 19.47 9.98 -13.62
C ALA A 342 19.72 9.77 -12.11
N PRO A 343 19.85 8.52 -11.64
CA PRO A 343 20.17 8.22 -10.25
C PRO A 343 21.43 8.97 -9.77
N GLY A 344 21.33 9.63 -8.62
CA GLY A 344 22.39 10.41 -8.01
C GLY A 344 22.56 11.83 -8.55
N SER A 345 21.84 12.24 -9.60
CA SER A 345 21.96 13.60 -10.18
C SER A 345 21.66 14.73 -9.19
N VAL A 346 20.64 14.58 -8.33
CA VAL A 346 20.28 15.60 -7.33
C VAL A 346 21.34 15.64 -6.22
N SER A 347 21.93 14.49 -5.90
CA SER A 347 23.04 14.38 -4.96
C SER A 347 24.31 15.07 -5.46
N ILE A 348 24.64 14.86 -6.75
CA ILE A 348 25.75 15.53 -7.43
C ILE A 348 25.53 17.04 -7.46
N ALA A 349 24.31 17.49 -7.79
CA ALA A 349 23.94 18.90 -7.76
C ALA A 349 24.15 19.51 -6.36
N ALA A 350 23.69 18.85 -5.29
CA ALA A 350 23.89 19.32 -3.93
C ALA A 350 25.38 19.39 -3.52
N ALA A 351 26.21 18.47 -4.00
CA ALA A 351 27.66 18.50 -3.79
C ALA A 351 28.32 19.66 -4.55
N ALA A 352 27.97 19.87 -5.82
CA ALA A 352 28.45 20.96 -6.66
C ALA A 352 28.09 22.34 -6.08
N TRP A 353 26.86 22.47 -5.57
CA TRP A 353 26.41 23.64 -4.81
C TRP A 353 27.32 23.93 -3.61
N THR A 354 27.56 22.92 -2.76
CA THR A 354 28.40 23.05 -1.56
C THR A 354 29.83 23.45 -1.90
N LYS A 355 30.41 22.84 -2.95
CA LYS A 355 31.75 23.15 -3.45
C LYS A 355 31.85 24.59 -3.94
N SER A 356 30.86 25.04 -4.72
CA SER A 356 30.82 26.40 -5.28
C SER A 356 30.66 27.47 -4.21
N LEU A 357 29.82 27.23 -3.19
CA LEU A 357 29.70 28.13 -2.03
C LEU A 357 31.05 28.31 -1.31
N GLY A 358 31.78 27.20 -1.10
CA GLY A 358 33.09 27.21 -0.47
C GLY A 358 34.15 27.94 -1.30
N ARG A 359 34.20 27.67 -2.61
CA ARG A 359 35.13 28.31 -3.56
C ARG A 359 34.95 29.82 -3.62
N ASP A 360 33.69 30.28 -3.68
CA ASP A 360 33.37 31.69 -3.90
C ASP A 360 33.13 32.47 -2.58
N GLY A 361 33.23 31.78 -1.42
CA GLY A 361 32.98 32.37 -0.11
C GLY A 361 31.55 32.90 0.07
N LEU A 362 30.59 32.31 -0.64
CA LEU A 362 29.18 32.73 -0.64
C LEU A 362 28.44 32.10 0.55
N VAL A 363 27.64 32.90 1.24
CA VAL A 363 26.72 32.40 2.29
C VAL A 363 25.36 32.12 1.65
N PRO A 364 24.72 30.96 1.78
CA PRO A 364 23.38 30.76 1.23
C PRO A 364 22.31 31.48 2.07
N PHE A 365 21.16 31.79 1.47
CA PHE A 365 19.96 32.15 2.25
C PHE A 365 19.39 30.89 2.89
N ARG A 366 19.01 31.00 4.16
CA ARG A 366 18.40 29.93 4.97
C ARG A 366 17.40 30.55 5.92
N LEU A 367 16.28 29.86 6.14
CA LEU A 367 15.24 30.29 7.05
C LEU A 367 15.74 30.30 8.51
N ASP A 368 15.44 31.37 9.24
CA ASP A 368 15.77 31.53 10.64
C ASP A 368 15.04 30.44 11.47
N GLY A 369 15.84 29.71 12.27
CA GLY A 369 15.36 28.57 13.07
C GLY A 369 15.40 27.22 12.35
N GLN A 370 15.79 27.16 11.06
CA GLN A 370 15.76 25.93 10.29
C GLN A 370 16.71 24.84 10.81
N GLN A 371 16.15 23.65 11.03
CA GLN A 371 16.88 22.50 11.54
C GLN A 371 17.99 22.06 10.55
N GLY A 372 19.19 21.81 11.08
CA GLY A 372 20.35 21.38 10.29
C GLY A 372 21.23 22.53 9.74
N GLY A 373 20.84 23.79 9.93
CA GLY A 373 21.67 24.96 9.62
C GLY A 373 22.65 25.32 10.75
N ALA A 374 23.89 25.70 10.42
CA ALA A 374 24.80 26.30 11.40
C ALA A 374 24.19 27.62 11.93
N LYS A 375 24.19 27.83 13.25
CA LYS A 375 23.68 29.07 13.88
C LYS A 375 24.29 30.29 13.21
N ARG A 376 23.44 31.25 12.80
CA ARG A 376 23.85 32.57 12.31
C ARG A 376 24.73 33.23 13.37
N GLY A 377 26.04 33.23 13.14
CA GLY A 377 26.95 34.17 13.78
C GLY A 377 26.54 35.55 13.29
N ARG A 378 25.95 36.37 14.15
CA ARG A 378 25.50 37.73 13.85
C ARG A 378 26.71 38.64 13.67
N ARG A 379 27.48 38.44 12.59
CA ARG A 379 28.47 39.41 12.10
C ARG A 379 27.76 40.23 11.03
N GLY A 380 27.35 41.43 11.41
CA GLY A 380 26.92 42.46 10.47
C GLY A 380 28.07 42.75 9.52
N ARG A 381 28.01 42.18 8.32
CA ARG A 381 28.81 42.66 7.19
C ARG A 381 27.95 43.73 6.53
N ALA A 382 28.50 44.94 6.38
CA ALA A 382 27.81 46.07 5.80
C ALA A 382 27.16 45.66 4.46
N ALA A 383 25.89 45.99 4.29
CA ALA A 383 25.20 45.82 3.03
C ALA A 383 26.02 46.51 1.94
N ALA A 384 26.39 45.79 0.88
CA ALA A 384 26.86 46.43 -0.33
C ALA A 384 25.75 47.38 -0.79
N ALA A 385 26.11 48.63 -1.12
CA ALA A 385 25.13 49.58 -1.65
C ALA A 385 24.44 48.95 -2.87
N PRO A 386 23.11 49.11 -3.03
CA PRO A 386 22.41 48.62 -4.21
C PRO A 386 23.11 49.19 -5.45
N THR A 387 23.66 48.29 -6.26
CA THR A 387 24.27 48.67 -7.53
C THR A 387 23.17 49.18 -8.44
N THR A 388 23.28 50.44 -8.89
CA THR A 388 22.45 51.00 -9.94
C THR A 388 22.44 50.05 -11.14
N ALA A 389 21.26 49.75 -11.69
CA ALA A 389 21.12 48.87 -12.83
C ALA A 389 22.03 49.34 -13.98
N THR A 390 23.10 48.58 -14.22
CA THR A 390 23.92 48.76 -15.41
C THR A 390 23.06 48.40 -16.63
N PRO A 391 23.10 49.18 -17.73
CA PRO A 391 22.40 48.79 -18.95
C PRO A 391 22.88 47.40 -19.40
N VAL A 392 21.92 46.54 -19.77
CA VAL A 392 22.20 45.19 -20.26
C VAL A 392 23.12 45.29 -21.49
N SER A 393 24.21 44.53 -21.48
CA SER A 393 25.20 44.50 -22.56
C SER A 393 25.18 43.15 -23.26
N ASP A 394 25.49 43.11 -24.56
CA ASP A 394 25.62 41.84 -25.28
C ASP A 394 26.83 41.06 -24.75
N ARG A 395 26.56 40.02 -23.95
CA ARG A 395 27.55 39.03 -23.48
C ARG A 395 27.43 37.71 -24.24
N LEU A 396 26.28 37.48 -24.85
CA LEU A 396 25.94 36.25 -25.54
C LEU A 396 26.82 36.02 -26.75
N THR A 397 27.08 37.06 -27.56
CA THR A 397 27.95 36.95 -28.73
C THR A 397 29.33 36.43 -28.35
N GLY A 398 29.94 37.01 -27.31
CA GLY A 398 31.24 36.55 -26.80
C GLY A 398 31.21 35.16 -26.20
N PHE A 399 30.11 34.81 -25.51
CA PHE A 399 29.92 33.49 -24.92
C PHE A 399 29.81 32.38 -25.99
N LEU A 400 29.12 32.64 -27.09
CA LEU A 400 28.93 31.67 -28.19
C LEU A 400 30.12 31.57 -29.15
N ALA A 401 31.06 32.52 -29.10
CA ALA A 401 32.19 32.58 -30.03
C ALA A 401 33.23 31.48 -29.82
N ALA A 402 33.23 30.81 -28.67
CA ALA A 402 34.14 29.71 -28.37
C ALA A 402 33.46 28.65 -27.51
N PRO A 403 33.81 27.36 -27.66
CA PRO A 403 33.36 26.34 -26.74
C PRO A 403 33.88 26.62 -25.33
N PRO A 404 33.13 26.24 -24.27
CA PRO A 404 33.60 26.40 -22.90
C PRO A 404 34.93 25.68 -22.70
N ALA A 405 35.86 26.31 -21.97
CA ALA A 405 37.13 25.70 -21.65
C ALA A 405 36.89 24.43 -20.82
N PRO A 406 37.49 23.27 -21.19
CA PRO A 406 37.34 22.07 -20.40
C PRO A 406 37.94 22.27 -19.02
N ASP A 407 37.16 22.01 -17.97
CA ASP A 407 37.64 21.99 -16.59
C ASP A 407 38.85 21.05 -16.46
N GLU A 408 39.85 21.49 -15.71
CA GLU A 408 40.98 20.64 -15.32
C GLU A 408 40.52 19.48 -14.42
N LEU A 409 41.31 18.40 -14.42
CA LEU A 409 41.09 17.25 -13.56
C LEU A 409 41.25 17.63 -12.09
N ASP A 410 40.18 17.48 -11.30
CA ASP A 410 40.26 17.54 -9.83
C ASP A 410 40.76 16.18 -9.29
N GLU A 411 42.09 16.00 -9.30
CA GLU A 411 42.70 14.75 -8.83
C GLU A 411 42.37 14.43 -7.37
N ALA A 412 42.19 15.45 -6.53
CA ALA A 412 41.92 15.27 -5.11
C ALA A 412 40.52 14.70 -4.89
N GLU A 413 39.53 15.22 -5.60
CA GLU A 413 38.14 14.73 -5.60
C GLU A 413 38.06 13.28 -6.10
N LEU A 414 38.63 13.00 -7.28
CA LEU A 414 38.62 11.65 -7.85
C LEU A 414 39.34 10.64 -6.95
N ARG A 415 40.49 11.02 -6.38
CA ARG A 415 41.23 10.17 -5.43
C ARG A 415 40.40 9.90 -4.17
N GLY A 416 39.70 10.91 -3.66
CA GLY A 416 38.76 10.77 -2.55
C GLY A 416 37.70 9.71 -2.85
N TRP A 417 37.02 9.84 -3.99
CA TRP A 417 36.02 8.86 -4.43
C TRP A 417 36.58 7.45 -4.55
N CYS A 418 37.77 7.28 -5.15
CA CYS A 418 38.41 5.97 -5.32
C CYS A 418 38.75 5.30 -3.98
N VAL A 419 39.22 6.06 -2.99
CA VAL A 419 39.49 5.52 -1.64
C VAL A 419 38.20 5.12 -0.94
N ASP A 420 37.18 5.95 -1.03
CA ASP A 420 35.94 5.74 -0.29
C ASP A 420 35.06 4.65 -0.91
N ILE A 421 35.05 4.47 -2.23
CA ILE A 421 34.34 3.34 -2.86
C ILE A 421 34.96 2.00 -2.45
N VAL A 422 36.29 1.90 -2.38
CA VAL A 422 36.96 0.67 -1.89
C VAL A 422 36.62 0.40 -0.43
N ARG A 423 36.60 1.43 0.42
CA ARG A 423 36.17 1.30 1.83
C ARG A 423 34.72 0.85 1.92
N LEU A 424 33.84 1.38 1.08
CA LEU A 424 32.42 1.05 1.07
C LEU A 424 32.17 -0.37 0.53
N ALA A 425 32.89 -0.77 -0.52
CA ALA A 425 32.88 -2.12 -1.09
C ALA A 425 33.32 -3.17 -0.06
N ARG A 426 34.43 -2.94 0.67
CA ARG A 426 34.87 -3.83 1.77
C ARG A 426 33.81 -4.02 2.84
N ARG A 427 33.13 -2.93 3.24
CA ARG A 427 32.04 -2.99 4.23
C ARG A 427 30.83 -3.79 3.75
N ASN A 428 30.65 -3.93 2.43
CA ASN A 428 29.60 -4.72 1.81
C ASN A 428 30.06 -6.11 1.35
N GLY A 429 31.23 -6.57 1.80
CA GLY A 429 31.71 -7.94 1.57
C GLY A 429 32.53 -8.13 0.30
N TYR A 430 32.80 -7.09 -0.48
CA TYR A 430 33.68 -7.18 -1.65
C TYR A 430 35.15 -7.28 -1.23
N LEU A 431 35.90 -8.12 -1.93
CA LEU A 431 37.36 -8.21 -1.82
C LEU A 431 38.05 -7.08 -2.58
N ALA A 432 37.90 -5.85 -2.07
CA ALA A 432 38.52 -4.65 -2.64
C ALA A 432 39.82 -4.28 -1.90
N SER A 433 40.82 -3.79 -2.61
CA SER A 433 42.18 -3.48 -2.15
C SER A 433 42.58 -2.05 -2.55
N THR A 434 43.71 -1.55 -2.06
CA THR A 434 44.24 -0.25 -2.52
C THR A 434 44.60 -0.29 -4.01
N ALA A 435 44.97 -1.45 -4.55
CA ALA A 435 45.22 -1.61 -5.97
C ALA A 435 43.94 -1.37 -6.80
N ASP A 436 42.78 -1.76 -6.30
CA ASP A 436 41.50 -1.49 -6.97
C ASP A 436 41.19 0.02 -6.94
N ALA A 437 41.54 0.76 -5.89
CA ALA A 437 41.38 2.22 -5.87
C ALA A 437 42.24 2.91 -6.96
N ILE A 438 43.48 2.44 -7.14
CA ILE A 438 44.37 2.93 -8.22
C ILE A 438 43.79 2.56 -9.59
N ALA A 439 43.32 1.32 -9.75
CA ALA A 439 42.71 0.86 -10.99
C ALA A 439 41.47 1.67 -11.36
N VAL A 440 40.59 1.97 -10.38
CA VAL A 440 39.42 2.83 -10.59
C VAL A 440 39.83 4.24 -10.99
N PHE A 441 40.85 4.81 -10.35
CA PHE A 441 41.36 6.16 -10.68
C PHE A 441 41.84 6.24 -12.13
N GLU A 442 42.75 5.34 -12.52
CA GLU A 442 43.32 5.29 -13.88
C GLU A 442 42.23 4.97 -14.92
N THR A 443 41.34 4.02 -14.61
CA THR A 443 40.25 3.63 -15.51
C THR A 443 39.24 4.76 -15.70
N SER A 444 38.95 5.55 -14.67
CA SER A 444 38.07 6.72 -14.78
C SER A 444 38.65 7.73 -15.78
N ILE A 445 39.94 8.02 -15.69
CA ILE A 445 40.66 8.93 -16.61
C ILE A 445 40.67 8.36 -18.03
N LEU A 446 40.94 7.06 -18.17
CA LEU A 446 40.94 6.38 -19.47
C LEU A 446 39.56 6.42 -20.13
N LEU A 447 38.49 6.13 -19.39
CA LEU A 447 37.11 6.20 -19.89
C LEU A 447 36.74 7.62 -20.34
N ALA A 448 37.12 8.63 -19.55
CA ALA A 448 36.92 10.03 -19.92
C ALA A 448 37.67 10.37 -21.22
N GLY A 449 38.93 9.93 -21.35
CA GLY A 449 39.75 10.13 -22.54
C GLY A 449 39.17 9.47 -23.79
N LEU A 450 38.67 8.23 -23.68
CA LEU A 450 37.96 7.54 -24.79
C LEU A 450 36.70 8.30 -25.23
N ARG A 451 36.06 8.98 -24.28
CA ARG A 451 34.90 9.85 -24.52
C ARG A 451 35.30 11.27 -24.95
N ASN A 452 36.59 11.51 -25.23
CA ASN A 452 37.16 12.80 -25.63
C ASN A 452 36.94 13.91 -24.59
N ARG A 453 37.06 13.57 -23.31
CA ARG A 453 36.91 14.50 -22.18
C ARG A 453 38.22 14.62 -21.42
N ALA A 454 38.50 15.83 -20.94
CA ALA A 454 39.70 16.12 -20.16
C ALA A 454 39.62 15.61 -18.70
N ARG A 455 38.41 15.37 -18.19
CA ARG A 455 38.17 14.91 -16.82
C ARG A 455 37.04 13.88 -16.74
N PRO A 456 37.09 12.94 -15.79
CA PRO A 456 35.99 12.00 -15.53
C PRO A 456 34.75 12.68 -14.96
N THR A 457 33.58 12.19 -15.35
CA THR A 457 32.30 12.47 -14.69
C THR A 457 32.05 11.48 -13.55
N PRO A 458 31.09 11.76 -12.65
CA PRO A 458 30.63 10.77 -11.68
C PRO A 458 30.20 9.44 -12.33
N TYR A 459 29.72 9.47 -13.57
CA TYR A 459 29.33 8.28 -14.33
C TYR A 459 30.53 7.52 -14.91
N ASP A 460 31.60 8.20 -15.36
CA ASP A 460 32.88 7.54 -15.69
C ASP A 460 33.44 6.81 -14.47
N PHE A 461 33.40 7.48 -13.31
CA PHE A 461 33.86 6.92 -12.06
C PHE A 461 33.03 5.69 -11.66
N ALA A 462 31.70 5.74 -11.76
CA ALA A 462 30.84 4.60 -11.47
C ALA A 462 31.11 3.42 -12.41
N ASP A 463 31.26 3.68 -13.72
CA ASP A 463 31.63 2.66 -14.71
C ASP A 463 32.99 2.02 -14.38
N ALA A 464 33.99 2.84 -14.03
CA ALA A 464 35.30 2.37 -13.62
C ALA A 464 35.25 1.54 -12.33
N ALA A 465 34.46 1.97 -11.34
CA ALA A 465 34.28 1.28 -10.07
C ALA A 465 33.63 -0.10 -10.25
N VAL A 466 32.54 -0.17 -11.01
CA VAL A 466 31.90 -1.45 -11.35
C VAL A 466 32.91 -2.35 -12.08
N THR A 467 33.59 -1.82 -13.10
CA THR A 467 34.56 -2.60 -13.90
C THR A 467 35.71 -3.16 -13.06
N CYS A 468 36.24 -2.40 -12.10
CA CYS A 468 37.41 -2.79 -11.34
C CYS A 468 37.08 -3.64 -10.10
N ILE A 469 35.92 -3.40 -9.47
CA ILE A 469 35.59 -3.98 -8.15
C ILE A 469 34.58 -5.13 -8.27
N GLU A 470 33.61 -5.03 -9.18
CA GLU A 470 32.49 -5.99 -9.29
C GLU A 470 32.90 -7.21 -10.13
N LYS A 471 33.57 -8.18 -9.49
CA LYS A 471 33.99 -9.44 -10.12
C LYS A 471 32.88 -10.49 -10.10
N ASP A 472 32.19 -10.59 -8.95
CA ASP A 472 31.02 -11.43 -8.70
C ASP A 472 30.03 -10.64 -7.82
N VAL A 473 28.73 -10.91 -7.98
CA VAL A 473 27.69 -10.34 -7.11
C VAL A 473 27.73 -11.03 -5.75
N VAL A 474 27.78 -10.25 -4.67
CA VAL A 474 27.70 -10.79 -3.30
C VAL A 474 26.23 -10.96 -2.91
N PRO A 475 25.72 -12.20 -2.72
CA PRO A 475 24.30 -12.42 -2.43
C PRO A 475 23.84 -11.69 -1.17
N GLY A 476 22.71 -10.98 -1.26
CA GLY A 476 22.12 -10.24 -0.13
C GLY A 476 22.87 -8.95 0.26
N ARG A 477 23.81 -8.48 -0.55
CA ARG A 477 24.50 -7.20 -0.38
C ARG A 477 24.23 -6.26 -1.56
N ARG A 478 24.51 -4.98 -1.36
CA ARG A 478 24.35 -3.94 -2.38
C ARG A 478 25.48 -4.07 -3.41
N ASP A 479 25.14 -3.96 -4.69
CA ASP A 479 26.10 -3.98 -5.79
C ASP A 479 26.99 -2.73 -5.81
N VAL A 480 28.12 -2.78 -6.52
CA VAL A 480 29.09 -1.66 -6.57
C VAL A 480 28.44 -0.41 -7.17
N ARG A 481 27.50 -0.59 -8.11
CA ARG A 481 26.71 0.51 -8.68
C ARG A 481 25.95 1.28 -7.60
N ARG A 482 25.17 0.58 -6.77
CA ARG A 482 24.44 1.18 -5.64
C ARG A 482 25.40 1.78 -4.61
N LEU A 483 26.58 1.20 -4.43
CA LEU A 483 27.61 1.80 -3.57
C LEU A 483 28.16 3.12 -4.15
N CYS A 484 28.30 3.24 -5.48
CA CYS A 484 28.69 4.49 -6.13
C CYS A 484 27.63 5.58 -5.95
N GLU A 485 26.35 5.23 -6.08
CA GLU A 485 25.22 6.15 -5.83
C GLU A 485 25.26 6.67 -4.38
N ILE A 486 25.50 5.78 -3.41
CA ILE A 486 25.65 6.15 -2.00
C ILE A 486 26.86 7.07 -1.78
N LEU A 487 27.97 6.79 -2.46
CA LEU A 487 29.21 7.56 -2.32
C LEU A 487 29.08 8.98 -2.88
N LEU A 488 28.54 9.12 -4.08
CA LEU A 488 28.51 10.38 -4.84
C LEU A 488 27.51 11.41 -4.27
N GLY A 489 26.94 11.11 -3.10
CA GLY A 489 26.24 12.05 -2.24
C GLY A 489 25.17 11.38 -1.39
N GLY A 490 24.79 10.15 -1.74
CA GLY A 490 23.82 9.33 -1.01
C GLY A 490 22.42 9.92 -1.04
N ASP A 491 21.41 9.06 -0.86
CA ASP A 491 20.06 9.58 -0.81
C ASP A 491 19.86 10.38 0.49
N ARG A 492 19.78 11.71 0.36
CA ARG A 492 19.50 12.59 1.49
C ARG A 492 18.00 12.68 1.66
N ILE A 493 17.52 12.12 2.76
CA ILE A 493 16.12 12.18 3.13
C ILE A 493 15.92 13.34 4.09
N GLY A 494 15.00 14.24 3.77
CA GLY A 494 14.62 15.30 4.67
C GLY A 494 13.59 14.85 5.71
N GLN A 495 13.20 15.78 6.56
CA GLN A 495 12.31 15.53 7.68
C GLN A 495 11.38 16.72 7.87
N VAL A 496 10.09 16.44 8.07
CA VAL A 496 9.11 17.44 8.50
C VAL A 496 9.22 17.55 10.01
N GLY A 497 9.49 18.76 10.51
CA GLY A 497 9.58 18.99 11.95
C GLY A 497 8.21 18.92 12.62
N TYR A 498 8.23 18.61 13.92
CA TYR A 498 7.04 18.43 14.74
C TYR A 498 5.98 19.54 14.57
N ASP A 499 6.39 20.81 14.59
CA ASP A 499 5.46 21.95 14.52
C ASP A 499 4.71 22.03 13.17
N SER A 500 5.29 21.49 12.10
CA SER A 500 4.67 21.46 10.77
C SER A 500 3.96 20.14 10.45
N LEU A 501 3.93 19.19 11.39
CA LEU A 501 3.12 17.98 11.24
C LEU A 501 1.62 18.31 11.35
N PRO A 502 0.75 17.57 10.65
CA PRO A 502 -0.69 17.66 10.87
C PRO A 502 -1.07 17.40 12.34
N PRO A 503 -2.16 17.99 12.85
CA PRO A 503 -2.60 17.79 14.24
C PRO A 503 -2.70 16.31 14.65
N LEU A 504 -3.21 15.44 13.78
CA LEU A 504 -3.32 14.00 14.03
C LEU A 504 -1.93 13.35 14.21
N ALA A 505 -0.96 13.72 13.36
CA ALA A 505 0.39 13.18 13.46
C ALA A 505 1.10 13.64 14.75
N ARG A 506 0.88 14.90 15.18
CA ARG A 506 1.35 15.37 16.50
C ARG A 506 0.69 14.63 17.65
N ASP A 507 -0.64 14.47 17.62
CA ASP A 507 -1.40 13.71 18.64
C ASP A 507 -0.84 12.29 18.80
N VAL A 508 -0.50 11.62 17.70
CA VAL A 508 0.14 10.30 17.73
C VAL A 508 1.48 10.32 18.47
N LEU A 509 2.37 11.26 18.14
CA LEU A 509 3.67 11.36 18.79
C LEU A 509 3.52 11.69 20.29
N ASP A 510 2.61 12.59 20.64
CA ASP A 510 2.36 13.01 22.03
C ASP A 510 1.80 11.86 22.87
N ARG A 511 0.81 11.12 22.35
CA ARG A 511 0.20 9.96 23.02
C ARG A 511 1.17 8.79 23.19
N LEU A 512 2.18 8.68 22.34
CA LEU A 512 3.24 7.68 22.46
C LEU A 512 4.45 8.18 23.28
N GLY A 513 4.44 9.44 23.73
CA GLY A 513 5.47 10.03 24.59
C GLY A 513 5.85 9.21 25.82
N PRO A 514 4.91 8.53 26.53
CA PRO A 514 5.22 7.67 27.68
C PRO A 514 6.18 6.51 27.36
N LEU A 515 6.34 6.12 26.09
CA LEU A 515 7.31 5.09 25.70
C LEU A 515 8.76 5.55 25.89
N GLY A 516 9.01 6.86 26.00
CA GLY A 516 10.36 7.41 26.16
C GLY A 516 11.27 7.17 24.94
N LEU A 517 10.68 6.95 23.77
CA LEU A 517 11.37 6.68 22.51
C LEU A 517 11.41 7.94 21.63
N ASP A 518 12.48 8.08 20.87
CA ASP A 518 12.59 9.11 19.84
C ASP A 518 11.98 8.59 18.54
N LEU A 519 10.65 8.74 18.43
CA LEU A 519 9.84 8.20 17.33
C LEU A 519 9.99 8.98 16.02
N GLU A 520 10.62 10.15 16.06
CA GLU A 520 10.95 10.95 14.88
C GLU A 520 12.17 10.40 14.14
N LYS A 521 13.02 9.60 14.80
CA LYS A 521 14.14 8.91 14.14
C LYS A 521 13.65 7.92 13.10
N ARG A 522 14.37 7.88 11.96
CA ARG A 522 14.13 6.90 10.87
C ARG A 522 14.57 5.47 11.21
N THR A 523 15.36 5.29 12.27
CA THR A 523 15.79 3.97 12.76
C THR A 523 14.65 3.28 13.51
N VAL A 524 14.54 1.96 13.39
CA VAL A 524 13.56 1.19 14.15
C VAL A 524 13.79 1.38 15.65
N GLN A 525 12.77 1.85 16.36
CA GLN A 525 12.75 1.98 17.82
C GLN A 525 12.04 0.76 18.39
N ARG A 526 12.64 0.10 19.38
CA ARG A 526 12.02 -1.07 20.03
C ARG A 526 11.32 -0.63 21.31
N ALA A 527 10.01 -0.91 21.39
CA ALA A 527 9.21 -0.65 22.57
C ALA A 527 8.91 -1.95 23.32
N LEU A 528 9.05 -1.94 24.64
CA LEU A 528 8.65 -3.04 25.54
C LEU A 528 7.59 -2.48 26.48
N LEU A 529 6.40 -3.07 26.47
CA LEU A 529 5.27 -2.62 27.26
C LEU A 529 4.92 -3.68 28.29
N ASP A 530 4.98 -3.34 29.57
CA ASP A 530 4.36 -4.10 30.65
C ASP A 530 3.10 -3.36 31.11
N LEU A 531 1.95 -3.80 30.61
CA LEU A 531 0.68 -3.11 30.81
C LEU A 531 0.16 -3.20 32.25
N ARG A 532 0.77 -4.02 33.11
CA ARG A 532 0.44 -4.09 34.55
C ARG A 532 1.32 -3.18 35.38
N ALA A 533 2.56 -2.94 34.95
CA ALA A 533 3.54 -2.21 35.73
C ALA A 533 3.34 -0.68 35.63
N ASP A 534 2.89 -0.18 34.47
CA ASP A 534 2.75 1.26 34.23
C ASP A 534 1.34 1.60 33.68
N PRO A 535 0.55 2.44 34.37
CA PRO A 535 -0.80 2.79 33.96
C PRO A 535 -0.87 3.71 32.72
N ALA A 536 0.23 4.30 32.26
CA ALA A 536 0.25 5.11 31.03
C ALA A 536 0.35 4.27 29.75
N LEU A 537 0.93 3.06 29.82
CA LEU A 537 1.20 2.20 28.67
C LEU A 537 -0.04 1.56 27.99
N PRO A 538 -1.16 1.26 28.69
CA PRO A 538 -2.36 0.73 28.03
C PRO A 538 -2.88 1.62 26.89
N ALA A 539 -2.87 2.94 27.08
CA ALA A 539 -3.29 3.90 26.05
C ALA A 539 -2.33 3.91 24.85
N CYS A 540 -1.02 3.74 25.09
CA CYS A 540 -0.05 3.58 24.00
C CYS A 540 -0.29 2.28 23.23
N SER A 541 -0.54 1.16 23.93
CA SER A 541 -0.89 -0.13 23.30
C SER A 541 -2.14 0.01 22.42
N ASP A 542 -3.20 0.65 22.93
CA ASP A 542 -4.43 0.90 22.15
C ASP A 542 -4.14 1.65 20.86
N LEU A 543 -3.34 2.71 20.94
CA LEU A 543 -2.91 3.49 19.77
C LEU A 543 -2.06 2.66 18.79
N LEU A 544 -1.08 1.89 19.27
CA LEU A 544 -0.22 1.06 18.42
C LEU A 544 -1.04 0.02 17.63
N TRP A 545 -2.04 -0.60 18.25
CA TRP A 545 -2.92 -1.56 17.56
C TRP A 545 -3.80 -0.90 16.48
N MET A 546 -4.22 0.35 16.69
CA MET A 546 -4.91 1.13 15.65
C MET A 546 -3.97 1.54 14.52
N LEU A 547 -2.77 2.04 14.84
CA LEU A 547 -1.77 2.42 13.86
C LEU A 547 -1.31 1.22 13.02
N ARG A 548 -1.17 0.03 13.61
CA ARG A 548 -0.88 -1.22 12.88
C ARG A 548 -1.95 -1.54 11.82
N HIS A 549 -3.20 -1.11 12.02
CA HIS A 549 -4.27 -1.30 11.05
C HIS A 549 -4.27 -0.22 9.96
N LEU A 550 -3.79 0.99 10.27
CA LEU A 550 -3.87 2.15 9.38
C LEU A 550 -2.61 2.41 8.55
N LEU A 551 -1.44 2.07 9.08
CA LEU A 551 -0.13 2.31 8.50
C LEU A 551 0.43 1.06 7.79
N PRO A 552 1.47 1.21 6.96
CA PRO A 552 2.22 0.09 6.39
C PRO A 552 2.69 -0.93 7.44
N ALA A 553 2.81 -2.19 7.04
CA ALA A 553 3.07 -3.31 7.95
C ALA A 553 4.40 -3.22 8.72
N ASP A 554 5.37 -2.49 8.18
CA ASP A 554 6.69 -2.25 8.78
C ASP A 554 6.73 -1.00 9.70
N ALA A 555 5.72 -0.12 9.64
CA ALA A 555 5.68 1.10 10.43
C ALA A 555 5.46 0.82 11.93
N VAL A 556 4.56 -0.12 12.24
CA VAL A 556 4.22 -0.54 13.61
C VAL A 556 4.07 -2.06 13.63
N ARG A 557 5.16 -2.76 13.98
CA ARG A 557 5.21 -4.22 13.88
C ARG A 557 5.25 -4.88 15.28
N PRO A 558 4.26 -5.72 15.64
CA PRO A 558 4.32 -6.49 16.88
C PRO A 558 5.33 -7.64 16.75
N ILE A 559 6.20 -7.80 17.74
CA ILE A 559 7.11 -8.95 17.91
C ILE A 559 6.50 -9.95 18.88
N MET A 560 5.93 -9.46 19.97
CA MET A 560 5.19 -10.23 20.99
C MET A 560 3.94 -9.45 21.36
N GLY A 561 2.83 -10.17 21.56
CA GLY A 561 1.55 -9.59 21.93
C GLY A 561 0.49 -9.87 20.88
N GLU A 562 -0.72 -10.07 21.35
CA GLU A 562 -1.90 -10.31 20.53
C GLU A 562 -3.11 -9.54 21.07
N ARG A 563 -3.95 -9.10 20.13
CA ARG A 563 -5.23 -8.46 20.40
C ARG A 563 -6.33 -9.19 19.66
N ARG A 564 -7.12 -9.96 20.42
CA ARG A 564 -8.23 -10.78 19.93
C ARG A 564 -9.52 -10.37 20.65
N LEU A 565 -10.67 -10.81 20.16
CA LEU A 565 -11.94 -10.58 20.85
C LEU A 565 -11.88 -11.11 22.29
N GLY A 566 -12.12 -10.24 23.27
CA GLY A 566 -12.09 -10.58 24.69
C GLY A 566 -10.71 -10.92 25.27
N HIS A 567 -9.62 -10.78 24.50
CA HIS A 567 -8.27 -11.06 24.96
C HIS A 567 -7.31 -9.92 24.61
N ARG A 568 -6.63 -9.41 25.63
CA ARG A 568 -5.54 -8.44 25.52
C ARG A 568 -4.30 -9.00 26.20
N SER A 569 -3.15 -8.89 25.55
CA SER A 569 -1.88 -9.33 26.13
C SER A 569 -1.49 -8.46 27.32
N LEU A 570 -0.87 -9.05 28.33
CA LEU A 570 -0.39 -8.31 29.51
C LEU A 570 0.96 -7.64 29.28
N GLN A 571 1.75 -8.21 28.35
CA GLN A 571 3.04 -7.71 27.93
C GLN A 571 3.11 -7.73 26.41
N GLU A 572 3.72 -6.70 25.84
CA GLU A 572 3.85 -6.55 24.41
C GLU A 572 5.27 -6.07 24.06
N SER A 573 5.74 -6.42 22.86
CA SER A 573 6.97 -5.86 22.30
C SER A 573 6.78 -5.50 20.84
N TRP A 574 7.30 -4.34 20.46
CA TRP A 574 7.06 -3.71 19.17
C TRP A 574 8.34 -3.20 18.55
N ASP A 575 8.42 -3.30 17.22
CA ASP A 575 9.35 -2.53 16.40
C ASP A 575 8.56 -1.37 15.76
N LEU A 576 8.98 -0.13 16.05
CA LEU A 576 8.33 1.10 15.62
C LEU A 576 9.24 1.87 14.64
N ALA A 577 8.74 2.17 13.46
CA ALA A 577 9.47 2.89 12.41
C ALA A 577 8.69 4.13 11.93
N LEU A 578 8.06 4.87 12.86
CA LEU A 578 7.20 6.02 12.55
C LEU A 578 7.97 7.16 11.85
N GLY A 579 9.19 7.49 12.27
CA GLY A 579 10.01 8.49 11.59
C GLY A 579 10.42 8.09 10.17
N ARG A 580 10.53 6.77 9.89
CA ARG A 580 10.74 6.27 8.52
C ARG A 580 9.48 6.44 7.68
N ASN A 581 8.35 6.06 8.26
CA ASN A 581 7.00 6.07 7.68
C ASN A 581 6.25 7.40 7.97
N GLN A 582 6.97 8.52 8.12
CA GLN A 582 6.40 9.81 8.53
C GLN A 582 5.38 10.32 7.51
N ARG A 583 5.58 10.05 6.21
CA ARG A 583 4.60 10.34 5.15
C ARG A 583 3.25 9.68 5.42
N ALA A 584 3.24 8.37 5.63
CA ALA A 584 1.99 7.63 5.86
C ALA A 584 1.26 8.15 7.12
N LEU A 585 2.01 8.55 8.15
CA LEU A 585 1.45 9.19 9.34
C LEU A 585 0.85 10.58 9.05
N ILE A 586 1.53 11.40 8.25
CA ILE A 586 1.05 12.72 7.80
C ILE A 586 -0.25 12.57 6.98
N GLU A 587 -0.29 11.59 6.08
CA GLU A 587 -1.44 11.34 5.20
C GLU A 587 -2.70 10.92 5.97
N LEU A 588 -2.59 10.29 7.14
CA LEU A 588 -3.75 10.05 8.03
C LEU A 588 -4.44 11.35 8.44
N GLY A 589 -3.68 12.44 8.62
CA GLY A 589 -4.23 13.78 8.89
C GLY A 589 -5.06 14.35 7.73
N TYR A 590 -4.87 13.82 6.51
CA TYR A 590 -5.71 14.12 5.36
C TYR A 590 -6.97 13.27 5.26
N GLU A 591 -7.21 12.33 6.17
CA GLU A 591 -8.47 11.60 6.25
C GLU A 591 -9.32 12.15 7.40
N GLY A 592 -8.75 12.35 8.58
CA GLY A 592 -9.49 12.79 9.77
C GLY A 592 -8.65 13.58 10.78
N VAL A 593 -9.28 14.00 11.89
CA VAL A 593 -8.59 14.76 12.95
C VAL A 593 -8.04 13.88 14.07
N THR A 594 -8.55 12.66 14.23
CA THR A 594 -8.08 11.65 15.20
C THR A 594 -7.89 10.29 14.52
N VAL A 595 -7.01 9.46 15.08
CA VAL A 595 -6.75 8.10 14.59
C VAL A 595 -8.01 7.24 14.64
N GLU A 596 -8.80 7.39 15.70
CA GLU A 596 -10.05 6.69 15.93
C GLU A 596 -11.07 7.02 14.84
N GLN A 597 -11.20 8.30 14.48
CA GLN A 597 -12.10 8.75 13.41
C GLN A 597 -11.68 8.19 12.04
N VAL A 598 -10.38 8.22 11.73
CA VAL A 598 -9.86 7.68 10.46
C VAL A 598 -10.16 6.18 10.36
N LEU A 599 -9.93 5.44 11.45
CA LEU A 599 -10.27 4.03 11.53
C LEU A 599 -11.77 3.78 11.35
N GLU A 600 -12.64 4.50 12.08
CA GLU A 600 -14.10 4.38 11.93
C GLU A 600 -14.53 4.64 10.47
N GLN A 601 -13.98 5.67 9.81
CA GLN A 601 -14.31 6.00 8.44
C GLN A 601 -13.86 4.93 7.44
N ARG A 602 -12.64 4.38 7.60
CA ARG A 602 -12.13 3.29 6.75
C ARG A 602 -12.96 2.01 6.91
N LEU A 603 -13.34 1.64 8.14
CA LEU A 603 -14.23 0.51 8.40
C LEU A 603 -15.63 0.70 7.78
N ARG A 604 -16.19 1.92 7.81
CA ARG A 604 -17.46 2.21 7.12
C ARG A 604 -17.33 2.12 5.61
N ARG A 605 -16.22 2.60 5.05
CA ARG A 605 -15.97 2.57 3.61
C ARG A 605 -15.81 1.13 3.10
N SER A 606 -15.11 0.27 3.84
CA SER A 606 -14.87 -1.12 3.44
C SER A 606 -16.16 -1.96 3.30
N VAL A 607 -17.22 -1.62 4.03
CA VAL A 607 -18.51 -2.35 3.98
C VAL A 607 -19.54 -1.74 3.02
N ARG A 608 -19.22 -0.56 2.45
CA ARG A 608 -20.07 0.16 1.49
C ARG A 608 -19.51 0.13 0.05
N GLY A 609 -18.33 -0.46 -0.14
CA GLY A 609 -17.76 -0.67 -1.47
C GLY A 609 -18.60 -1.62 -2.34
N PRO A 610 -18.42 -1.58 -3.67
CA PRO A 610 -19.17 -2.44 -4.60
C PRO A 610 -18.91 -3.94 -4.37
N ASP A 611 -17.68 -4.29 -3.98
CA ASP A 611 -17.25 -5.68 -3.74
C ASP A 611 -17.36 -6.07 -2.25
N ALA A 612 -18.08 -5.30 -1.43
CA ALA A 612 -18.20 -5.57 -0.01
C ALA A 612 -19.04 -6.83 0.25
N THR A 613 -18.51 -7.74 1.06
CA THR A 613 -19.17 -9.02 1.41
C THR A 613 -19.55 -9.10 2.89
N ALA A 614 -20.41 -10.06 3.25
CA ALA A 614 -20.77 -10.31 4.64
C ALA A 614 -19.52 -10.63 5.50
N ALA A 615 -18.55 -11.37 4.95
CA ALA A 615 -17.28 -11.65 5.61
C ALA A 615 -16.48 -10.36 5.91
N THR A 616 -16.42 -9.44 4.94
CA THR A 616 -15.77 -8.12 5.11
C THR A 616 -16.45 -7.29 6.19
N ALA A 617 -17.79 -7.31 6.25
CA ALA A 617 -18.54 -6.60 7.28
C ALA A 617 -18.37 -7.21 8.68
N LEU A 618 -18.38 -8.54 8.81
CA LEU A 618 -18.07 -9.20 10.08
C LEU A 618 -16.63 -8.91 10.53
N ALA A 619 -15.67 -8.84 9.60
CA ALA A 619 -14.30 -8.44 9.92
C ALA A 619 -14.25 -7.00 10.48
N ALA A 620 -15.00 -6.08 9.86
CA ALA A 620 -15.10 -4.70 10.33
C ALA A 620 -15.75 -4.61 11.72
N VAL A 621 -16.73 -5.47 12.02
CA VAL A 621 -17.33 -5.59 13.37
C VAL A 621 -16.29 -6.07 14.39
N GLU A 622 -15.52 -7.14 14.08
CA GLU A 622 -14.45 -7.62 14.97
C GLU A 622 -13.42 -6.51 15.25
N ASP A 623 -13.07 -5.74 14.22
CA ASP A 623 -12.14 -4.62 14.30
C ASP A 623 -12.68 -3.46 15.12
N ALA A 624 -13.95 -3.11 14.94
CA ALA A 624 -14.62 -2.08 15.74
C ALA A 624 -14.67 -2.45 17.23
N ILE A 625 -14.96 -3.71 17.57
CA ILE A 625 -14.94 -4.20 18.97
C ILE A 625 -13.51 -4.15 19.52
N ARG A 626 -12.53 -4.69 18.79
CA ARG A 626 -11.18 -4.84 19.33
C ARG A 626 -10.44 -3.50 19.44
N LEU A 627 -10.63 -2.57 18.49
CA LEU A 627 -9.83 -1.35 18.38
C LEU A 627 -10.52 -0.10 18.90
N LEU A 628 -11.82 0.07 18.67
CA LEU A 628 -12.54 1.31 18.96
C LEU A 628 -13.47 1.21 20.17
N ASP A 629 -13.88 0.00 20.54
CA ASP A 629 -14.84 -0.26 21.62
C ASP A 629 -16.11 0.59 21.52
N SER A 630 -16.65 0.72 20.28
CA SER A 630 -17.80 1.58 19.96
C SER A 630 -19.05 0.74 19.68
N PRO A 631 -20.00 0.61 20.63
CA PRO A 631 -21.21 -0.21 20.45
C PRO A 631 -22.07 0.26 19.27
N ARG A 632 -22.19 1.57 19.09
CA ARG A 632 -22.97 2.18 17.99
C ARG A 632 -22.41 1.78 16.62
N LEU A 633 -21.09 1.81 16.45
CA LEU A 633 -20.46 1.43 15.19
C LEU A 633 -20.59 -0.08 14.95
N VAL A 634 -20.47 -0.89 16.00
CA VAL A 634 -20.69 -2.34 15.93
C VAL A 634 -22.10 -2.67 15.46
N ASP A 635 -23.12 -1.99 15.99
CA ASP A 635 -24.51 -2.19 15.57
C ASP A 635 -24.75 -1.74 14.12
N GLU A 636 -24.16 -0.62 13.70
CA GLU A 636 -24.22 -0.12 12.31
C GLU A 636 -23.60 -1.13 11.32
N LEU A 637 -22.35 -1.55 11.59
CA LEU A 637 -21.61 -2.49 10.74
C LEU A 637 -22.25 -3.89 10.77
N GLY A 638 -22.78 -4.31 11.92
CA GLY A 638 -23.50 -5.56 12.10
C GLY A 638 -24.79 -5.59 11.29
N THR A 639 -25.58 -4.51 11.30
CA THR A 639 -26.77 -4.37 10.45
C THR A 639 -26.39 -4.46 8.98
N ARG A 640 -25.30 -3.79 8.57
CA ARG A 640 -24.79 -3.89 7.20
C ARG A 640 -24.36 -5.32 6.83
N ALA A 641 -23.80 -6.09 7.76
CA ALA A 641 -23.47 -7.49 7.54
C ALA A 641 -24.73 -8.34 7.23
N VAL A 642 -25.85 -8.07 7.90
CA VAL A 642 -27.14 -8.74 7.62
C VAL A 642 -27.63 -8.43 6.21
N GLU A 643 -27.59 -7.15 5.80
CA GLU A 643 -27.97 -6.74 4.44
C GLU A 643 -27.12 -7.43 3.38
N LEU A 644 -25.79 -7.42 3.55
CA LEU A 644 -24.85 -8.04 2.61
C LEU A 644 -25.05 -9.56 2.53
N LEU A 645 -25.29 -10.23 3.65
CA LEU A 645 -25.61 -11.67 3.67
C LEU A 645 -26.91 -11.96 2.92
N SER A 646 -27.94 -11.14 3.09
CA SER A 646 -29.23 -11.34 2.40
C SER A 646 -29.15 -11.12 0.89
N ALA A 647 -28.20 -10.30 0.44
CA ALA A 647 -27.97 -9.96 -0.96
C ALA A 647 -26.94 -10.90 -1.64
N GLU A 648 -26.29 -11.78 -0.87
CA GLU A 648 -25.28 -12.71 -1.37
C GLU A 648 -25.92 -13.67 -2.40
N ARG A 649 -25.23 -13.90 -3.51
CA ARG A 649 -25.69 -14.81 -4.58
C ARG A 649 -24.81 -16.04 -4.74
N THR A 650 -23.56 -15.94 -4.30
CA THR A 650 -22.60 -17.04 -4.26
C THR A 650 -22.36 -17.43 -2.80
N VAL A 651 -21.55 -18.44 -2.57
CA VAL A 651 -21.25 -18.96 -1.22
C VAL A 651 -19.75 -19.02 -0.97
N ASP A 652 -18.99 -18.24 -1.75
CA ASP A 652 -17.52 -18.25 -1.75
C ASP A 652 -16.94 -17.89 -0.38
N ASP A 653 -17.58 -16.93 0.28
CA ASP A 653 -17.18 -16.40 1.57
C ASP A 653 -17.78 -17.16 2.77
N ALA A 654 -18.63 -18.17 2.54
CA ALA A 654 -19.30 -18.92 3.61
C ALA A 654 -18.34 -19.47 4.70
N PRO A 655 -17.13 -19.99 4.37
CA PRO A 655 -16.17 -20.41 5.39
C PRO A 655 -15.73 -19.28 6.33
N GLU A 656 -15.48 -18.10 5.77
CA GLU A 656 -15.02 -16.94 6.53
C GLU A 656 -16.16 -16.32 7.35
N VAL A 657 -17.37 -16.26 6.77
CA VAL A 657 -18.60 -15.86 7.47
C VAL A 657 -18.82 -16.75 8.70
N LEU A 658 -18.81 -18.09 8.52
CA LEU A 658 -19.00 -19.05 9.61
C LEU A 658 -17.95 -18.86 10.72
N ARG A 659 -16.68 -18.72 10.34
CA ARG A 659 -15.58 -18.59 11.29
C ARG A 659 -15.71 -17.33 12.14
N ARG A 660 -16.07 -16.19 11.53
CA ARG A 660 -16.19 -14.89 12.22
C ARG A 660 -17.44 -14.81 13.07
N ILE A 661 -18.60 -15.19 12.55
CA ILE A 661 -19.85 -15.12 13.31
C ILE A 661 -19.80 -16.01 14.57
N ARG A 662 -19.17 -17.19 14.50
CA ARG A 662 -18.97 -18.04 15.69
C ARG A 662 -18.11 -17.35 16.75
N ARG A 663 -17.03 -16.67 16.36
CA ARG A 663 -16.17 -15.92 17.28
C ARG A 663 -16.92 -14.76 17.92
N LEU A 664 -17.70 -14.02 17.14
CA LEU A 664 -18.52 -12.90 17.60
C LEU A 664 -19.63 -13.35 18.55
N LEU A 665 -20.35 -14.43 18.23
CA LEU A 665 -21.36 -15.01 19.12
C LEU A 665 -20.75 -15.53 20.42
N ALA A 666 -19.61 -16.21 20.35
CA ALA A 666 -18.90 -16.66 21.55
C ALA A 666 -18.49 -15.46 22.42
N HIS A 667 -17.97 -14.40 21.82
CA HIS A 667 -17.64 -13.16 22.51
C HIS A 667 -18.88 -12.56 23.20
N HIS A 668 -19.95 -12.26 22.46
CA HIS A 668 -21.15 -11.62 23.02
C HIS A 668 -21.86 -12.47 24.08
N ARG A 669 -21.83 -13.81 23.97
CA ARG A 669 -22.36 -14.70 25.03
C ARG A 669 -21.59 -14.61 26.34
N THR A 670 -20.31 -14.25 26.28
CA THR A 670 -19.47 -14.08 27.48
C THR A 670 -19.46 -12.67 28.03
N THR A 671 -19.66 -11.65 27.18
CA THR A 671 -19.48 -10.25 27.55
C THR A 671 -20.78 -9.46 27.73
N ALA A 672 -21.90 -9.91 27.14
CA ALA A 672 -23.17 -9.20 27.18
C ALA A 672 -24.27 -10.03 27.84
N ALA A 673 -25.18 -9.35 28.55
CA ALA A 673 -26.34 -10.00 29.19
C ALA A 673 -27.38 -10.50 28.17
N ARG A 674 -27.42 -9.91 26.97
CA ARG A 674 -28.27 -10.30 25.84
C ARG A 674 -27.47 -10.18 24.54
N LEU A 675 -27.85 -10.98 23.54
CA LEU A 675 -27.26 -10.88 22.22
C LEU A 675 -27.66 -9.55 21.55
N PRO A 676 -26.76 -8.92 20.78
CA PRO A 676 -27.10 -7.76 19.97
C PRO A 676 -28.20 -8.10 18.95
N ALA A 677 -29.10 -7.15 18.68
CA ALA A 677 -30.21 -7.36 17.75
C ALA A 677 -29.74 -7.72 16.34
N TRP A 678 -28.64 -7.13 15.87
CA TRP A 678 -28.06 -7.48 14.58
C TRP A 678 -27.52 -8.92 14.53
N CYS A 679 -27.01 -9.46 15.64
CA CYS A 679 -26.55 -10.86 15.73
C CYS A 679 -27.73 -11.82 15.61
N GLU A 680 -28.84 -11.52 16.30
CA GLU A 680 -30.08 -12.30 16.20
C GLU A 680 -30.65 -12.26 14.78
N ALA A 681 -30.66 -11.08 14.15
CA ALA A 681 -31.04 -10.91 12.75
C ALA A 681 -30.09 -11.65 11.80
N PHE A 682 -28.78 -11.58 12.01
CA PHE A 682 -27.79 -12.26 11.17
C PHE A 682 -27.98 -13.78 11.18
N VAL A 683 -28.26 -14.36 12.36
CA VAL A 683 -28.53 -15.80 12.50
C VAL A 683 -29.83 -16.19 11.80
N THR A 684 -30.92 -15.44 12.01
CA THR A 684 -32.22 -15.77 11.39
C THR A 684 -32.20 -15.58 9.87
N THR A 685 -31.65 -14.46 9.38
CA THR A 685 -31.47 -14.18 7.95
C THR A 685 -30.54 -15.21 7.31
N GLY A 686 -29.38 -15.49 7.91
CA GLY A 686 -28.43 -16.47 7.40
C GLY A 686 -28.99 -17.89 7.36
N TYR A 687 -29.77 -18.28 8.37
CA TYR A 687 -30.40 -19.60 8.40
C TYR A 687 -31.39 -19.77 7.25
N ALA A 688 -32.28 -18.80 7.03
CA ALA A 688 -33.24 -18.84 5.92
C ALA A 688 -32.54 -18.74 4.55
N HIS A 689 -31.55 -17.85 4.43
CA HIS A 689 -30.82 -17.60 3.19
C HIS A 689 -29.99 -18.80 2.76
N TYR A 690 -29.19 -19.38 3.66
CA TYR A 690 -28.41 -20.58 3.34
C TYR A 690 -29.30 -21.82 3.12
N CYS A 691 -30.42 -21.98 3.82
CA CYS A 691 -31.39 -23.04 3.44
C CYS A 691 -31.86 -22.88 2.00
N THR A 692 -32.07 -21.63 1.53
CA THR A 692 -32.50 -21.35 0.16
C THR A 692 -31.40 -21.64 -0.88
N LEU A 693 -30.15 -21.29 -0.58
CA LEU A 693 -29.02 -21.50 -1.50
C LEU A 693 -28.48 -22.93 -1.50
N LEU A 694 -28.69 -23.70 -0.43
CA LEU A 694 -28.07 -25.01 -0.22
C LEU A 694 -28.31 -26.00 -1.38
N PRO A 695 -29.54 -26.18 -1.92
CA PRO A 695 -29.77 -27.10 -3.05
C PRO A 695 -28.95 -26.72 -4.29
N THR A 696 -28.89 -25.43 -4.63
CA THR A 696 -28.12 -24.94 -5.77
C THR A 696 -26.63 -25.10 -5.55
N ALA A 697 -26.12 -24.77 -4.35
CA ALA A 697 -24.71 -24.92 -3.99
C ALA A 697 -24.23 -26.38 -4.03
N PHE A 698 -25.11 -27.34 -3.74
CA PHE A 698 -24.81 -28.77 -3.88
C PHE A 698 -24.63 -29.20 -5.34
N VAL A 699 -25.40 -28.63 -6.28
CA VAL A 699 -25.40 -29.02 -7.70
C VAL A 699 -24.35 -28.25 -8.51
N ASP A 700 -24.10 -26.99 -8.17
CA ASP A 700 -23.17 -26.13 -8.90
C ASP A 700 -21.72 -26.66 -8.87
N GLU A 701 -21.13 -26.96 -10.02
CA GLU A 701 -19.75 -27.45 -10.12
C GLU A 701 -18.70 -26.41 -9.71
N ALA A 702 -18.99 -25.13 -9.85
CA ALA A 702 -18.06 -24.04 -9.49
C ALA A 702 -17.93 -23.90 -7.97
N THR A 703 -19.00 -24.17 -7.22
CA THR A 703 -19.00 -24.13 -5.76
C THR A 703 -18.17 -25.28 -5.17
N GLY A 704 -17.11 -24.95 -4.43
CA GLY A 704 -16.26 -25.94 -3.77
C GLY A 704 -16.91 -26.66 -2.58
N VAL A 705 -16.40 -27.85 -2.26
CA VAL A 705 -16.88 -28.71 -1.15
C VAL A 705 -16.76 -28.01 0.22
N ARG A 706 -15.70 -27.21 0.41
CA ARG A 706 -15.46 -26.47 1.65
C ARG A 706 -16.53 -25.41 1.91
N GLN A 707 -16.99 -24.72 0.86
CA GLN A 707 -18.06 -23.73 0.93
C GLN A 707 -19.37 -24.37 1.37
N VAL A 708 -19.77 -25.47 0.73
CA VAL A 708 -20.99 -26.22 1.10
C VAL A 708 -20.87 -26.76 2.54
N GLY A 709 -19.71 -27.30 2.92
CA GLY A 709 -19.43 -27.74 4.28
C GLY A 709 -19.57 -26.61 5.32
N ALA A 710 -19.12 -25.40 4.99
CA ALA A 710 -19.28 -24.23 5.85
C ALA A 710 -20.73 -23.74 5.95
N MET A 711 -21.51 -23.77 4.86
CA MET A 711 -22.95 -23.46 4.92
C MET A 711 -23.68 -24.43 5.87
N LEU A 712 -23.44 -25.73 5.71
CA LEU A 712 -23.99 -26.75 6.61
C LEU A 712 -23.49 -26.53 8.04
N GLY A 713 -22.23 -26.16 8.22
CA GLY A 713 -21.64 -25.83 9.52
C GLY A 713 -22.29 -24.61 10.17
N PHE A 714 -22.74 -23.63 9.39
CA PHE A 714 -23.56 -22.52 9.85
C PHE A 714 -24.95 -23.02 10.25
N LEU A 715 -25.65 -23.73 9.36
CA LEU A 715 -27.02 -24.17 9.55
C LEU A 715 -27.15 -25.07 10.79
N PHE A 716 -26.37 -26.14 10.89
CA PHE A 716 -26.39 -27.03 12.06
C PHE A 716 -25.80 -26.38 13.32
N GLY A 717 -24.76 -25.56 13.17
CA GLY A 717 -24.11 -24.90 14.30
C GLY A 717 -24.96 -23.81 14.96
N MET A 718 -25.84 -23.18 14.18
CA MET A 718 -26.73 -22.10 14.63
C MET A 718 -28.17 -22.55 14.83
N GLU A 719 -28.53 -23.79 14.48
CA GLU A 719 -29.90 -24.33 14.50
C GLU A 719 -30.61 -24.03 15.82
N SER A 720 -30.04 -24.42 16.96
CA SER A 720 -30.68 -24.21 18.27
C SER A 720 -30.98 -22.73 18.56
N LEU A 721 -30.11 -21.81 18.11
CA LEU A 721 -30.31 -20.37 18.28
C LEU A 721 -31.37 -19.87 17.29
N ALA A 722 -31.28 -20.26 16.02
CA ALA A 722 -32.24 -19.89 14.99
C ALA A 722 -33.67 -20.33 15.35
N LEU A 723 -33.86 -21.56 15.83
CA LEU A 723 -35.16 -22.07 16.28
C LEU A 723 -35.71 -21.26 17.47
N SER A 724 -34.86 -20.89 18.43
CA SER A 724 -35.27 -20.04 19.56
C SER A 724 -35.72 -18.63 19.14
N LEU A 725 -35.25 -18.17 17.98
CA LEU A 725 -35.58 -16.88 17.38
C LEU A 725 -36.73 -16.97 16.34
N GLY A 726 -37.35 -18.14 16.20
CA GLY A 726 -38.55 -18.34 15.36
C GLY A 726 -38.30 -18.91 13.97
N CYS A 727 -37.09 -19.39 13.63
CA CYS A 727 -36.87 -20.17 12.41
C CYS A 727 -37.50 -21.57 12.53
N ASP A 728 -37.80 -22.20 11.39
CA ASP A 728 -38.36 -23.55 11.34
C ASP A 728 -37.32 -24.57 10.83
N ARG A 729 -37.19 -25.68 11.55
CA ARG A 729 -36.33 -26.80 11.19
C ARG A 729 -36.74 -27.42 9.84
N SER A 730 -38.02 -27.37 9.50
CA SER A 730 -38.55 -27.90 8.24
C SER A 730 -37.85 -27.31 7.01
N GLN A 731 -37.40 -26.03 7.08
CA GLN A 731 -36.67 -25.37 6.00
C GLN A 731 -35.36 -26.08 5.66
N LEU A 732 -34.62 -26.51 6.68
CA LEU A 732 -33.35 -27.22 6.53
C LEU A 732 -33.57 -28.64 6.00
N GLU A 733 -34.59 -29.33 6.53
CA GLU A 733 -34.94 -30.69 6.07
C GLU A 733 -35.36 -30.70 4.60
N LEU A 734 -36.15 -29.71 4.17
CA LEU A 734 -36.53 -29.52 2.78
C LEU A 734 -35.32 -29.18 1.89
N ALA A 735 -34.46 -28.25 2.33
CA ALA A 735 -33.25 -27.88 1.59
C ALA A 735 -32.30 -29.07 1.38
N VAL A 736 -32.06 -29.86 2.42
CA VAL A 736 -31.26 -31.09 2.32
C VAL A 736 -31.98 -32.14 1.45
N GLY A 737 -33.31 -32.25 1.55
CA GLY A 737 -34.12 -33.16 0.74
C GLY A 737 -34.10 -32.85 -0.76
N GLN A 738 -34.02 -31.57 -1.13
CA GLN A 738 -33.95 -31.07 -2.51
C GLN A 738 -32.52 -31.07 -3.10
N SER A 739 -31.51 -31.33 -2.27
CA SER A 739 -30.11 -31.35 -2.70
C SER A 739 -29.79 -32.69 -3.38
N HIS A 740 -29.35 -32.65 -4.65
CA HIS A 740 -29.04 -33.84 -5.45
C HIS A 740 -27.67 -33.69 -6.16
N PRO A 741 -26.55 -33.65 -5.42
CA PRO A 741 -25.23 -33.55 -6.00
C PRO A 741 -24.83 -34.84 -6.73
N GLU A 742 -24.08 -34.70 -7.82
CA GLU A 742 -23.46 -35.84 -8.52
C GLU A 742 -21.98 -36.01 -8.14
N ALA A 743 -21.31 -34.91 -7.78
CA ALA A 743 -19.90 -34.90 -7.40
C ALA A 743 -19.66 -35.73 -6.12
N PRO A 744 -18.74 -36.74 -6.14
CA PRO A 744 -18.46 -37.64 -5.02
C PRO A 744 -18.32 -36.98 -3.64
N ALA A 745 -17.54 -35.91 -3.55
CA ALA A 745 -17.30 -35.20 -2.30
C ALA A 745 -18.57 -34.51 -1.75
N LYS A 746 -19.42 -33.99 -2.63
CA LYS A 746 -20.70 -33.36 -2.25
C LYS A 746 -21.76 -34.40 -1.91
N VAL A 747 -21.76 -35.56 -2.56
CA VAL A 747 -22.59 -36.71 -2.17
C VAL A 747 -22.28 -37.14 -0.74
N ALA A 748 -21.00 -37.24 -0.37
CA ALA A 748 -20.60 -37.56 1.00
C ALA A 748 -21.09 -36.50 2.02
N LEU A 749 -20.97 -35.20 1.69
CA LEU A 749 -21.53 -34.12 2.52
C LEU A 749 -23.05 -34.23 2.69
N LEU A 750 -23.78 -34.57 1.62
CA LEU A 750 -25.22 -34.75 1.68
C LEU A 750 -25.59 -35.93 2.58
N TRP A 751 -24.89 -37.06 2.46
CA TRP A 751 -25.13 -38.22 3.33
C TRP A 751 -24.84 -37.90 4.81
N ALA A 752 -23.76 -37.19 5.08
CA ALA A 752 -23.45 -36.72 6.43
C ALA A 752 -24.53 -35.77 6.96
N SER A 753 -25.06 -34.88 6.13
CA SER A 753 -26.15 -33.96 6.49
C SER A 753 -27.45 -34.70 6.79
N ARG A 754 -27.81 -35.70 5.98
CA ARG A 754 -28.96 -36.57 6.22
C ARG A 754 -28.81 -37.37 7.51
N HIS A 755 -27.59 -37.84 7.80
CA HIS A 755 -27.30 -38.51 9.07
C HIS A 755 -27.49 -37.56 10.26
N GLN A 756 -26.94 -36.35 10.17
CA GLN A 756 -27.08 -35.31 11.19
C GLN A 756 -28.54 -34.92 11.46
N LEU A 757 -29.39 -34.96 10.43
CA LEU A 757 -30.84 -34.74 10.55
C LEU A 757 -31.63 -35.97 11.06
N GLY A 758 -30.99 -37.13 11.20
CA GLY A 758 -31.66 -38.39 11.56
C GLY A 758 -32.39 -39.09 10.40
N LEU A 759 -32.21 -38.62 9.16
CA LEU A 759 -32.82 -39.16 7.94
C LEU A 759 -32.04 -40.32 7.31
N LEU A 760 -30.81 -40.56 7.78
CA LEU A 760 -29.96 -41.67 7.34
C LEU A 760 -29.28 -42.33 8.56
N PRO A 761 -29.69 -43.55 8.95
CA PRO A 761 -29.05 -44.28 10.04
C PRO A 761 -27.56 -44.54 9.75
N LEU A 762 -26.73 -44.54 10.80
CA LEU A 762 -25.28 -44.79 10.65
C LEU A 762 -24.97 -46.16 10.04
N ALA A 763 -25.81 -47.17 10.31
CA ALA A 763 -25.68 -48.51 9.73
C ALA A 763 -25.84 -48.48 8.20
N GLU A 764 -26.83 -47.75 7.70
CA GLU A 764 -27.06 -47.58 6.26
C GLU A 764 -25.95 -46.75 5.61
N LEU A 765 -25.45 -45.71 6.30
CA LEU A 765 -24.29 -44.95 5.83
C LEU A 765 -23.03 -45.83 5.67
N ARG A 766 -22.79 -46.75 6.63
CA ARG A 766 -21.70 -47.73 6.54
C ARG A 766 -21.86 -48.68 5.35
N GLU A 767 -23.07 -49.17 5.13
CA GLU A 767 -23.40 -50.06 4.01
C GLU A 767 -23.11 -49.37 2.68
N ARG A 768 -23.57 -48.13 2.48
CA ARG A 768 -23.27 -47.32 1.29
C ARG A 768 -21.76 -47.15 1.06
N CYS A 769 -20.98 -46.86 2.10
CA CYS A 769 -19.52 -46.77 1.97
C CYS A 769 -18.86 -48.11 1.66
N ALA A 770 -19.37 -49.21 2.20
CA ALA A 770 -18.90 -50.56 1.89
C ALA A 770 -19.17 -50.93 0.43
N GLU A 771 -20.35 -50.56 -0.10
CA GLU A 771 -20.70 -50.74 -1.52
C GLU A 771 -19.78 -49.96 -2.46
N LEU A 772 -19.46 -48.70 -2.13
CA LEU A 772 -18.51 -47.89 -2.90
C LEU A 772 -17.12 -48.55 -2.97
N LEU A 773 -16.63 -49.06 -1.84
CA LEU A 773 -15.35 -49.77 -1.77
C LEU A 773 -15.36 -51.14 -2.47
N ALA A 774 -16.53 -51.77 -2.59
CA ALA A 774 -16.68 -53.05 -3.28
C ALA A 774 -16.80 -52.92 -4.81
N ASN A 775 -17.06 -51.71 -5.34
CA ASN A 775 -17.23 -51.45 -6.77
C ASN A 775 -15.92 -50.95 -7.42
N PRO A 776 -15.23 -51.76 -8.24
CA PRO A 776 -13.95 -51.38 -8.85
C PRO A 776 -14.00 -50.13 -9.74
N LEU A 777 -15.17 -49.81 -10.31
CA LEU A 777 -15.35 -48.62 -11.17
C LEU A 777 -15.42 -47.31 -10.37
N VAL A 778 -15.79 -47.38 -9.09
CA VAL A 778 -16.00 -46.20 -8.23
C VAL A 778 -14.82 -45.97 -7.29
N VAL A 779 -14.07 -47.03 -6.96
CA VAL A 779 -12.88 -46.99 -6.10
C VAL A 779 -11.93 -45.83 -6.47
N PRO A 780 -11.56 -45.54 -7.73
CA PRO A 780 -10.69 -44.40 -8.05
C PRO A 780 -11.21 -43.03 -7.58
N ALA A 781 -12.53 -42.85 -7.45
CA ALA A 781 -13.16 -41.62 -6.96
C ALA A 781 -13.36 -41.61 -5.43
N PHE A 782 -13.11 -42.71 -4.72
CA PHE A 782 -13.29 -42.83 -3.27
C PHE A 782 -12.53 -41.77 -2.43
N PRO A 783 -11.30 -41.34 -2.79
CA PRO A 783 -10.63 -40.24 -2.09
C PRO A 783 -11.44 -38.94 -2.05
N GLN A 784 -12.27 -38.68 -3.07
CA GLN A 784 -13.14 -37.51 -3.10
C GLN A 784 -14.31 -37.65 -2.11
N TYR A 785 -14.92 -38.83 -1.98
CA TYR A 785 -15.90 -39.10 -0.92
C TYR A 785 -15.29 -38.93 0.48
N LEU A 786 -14.07 -39.43 0.70
CA LEU A 786 -13.33 -39.21 1.95
C LEU A 786 -13.11 -37.72 2.23
N SER A 787 -12.70 -36.94 1.23
CA SER A 787 -12.57 -35.48 1.34
C SER A 787 -13.89 -34.82 1.78
N GLY A 788 -15.02 -35.24 1.19
CA GLY A 788 -16.34 -34.79 1.59
C GLY A 788 -16.71 -35.12 3.05
N PHE A 789 -16.40 -36.33 3.52
CA PHE A 789 -16.61 -36.71 4.91
C PHE A 789 -15.71 -35.97 5.90
N VAL A 790 -14.46 -35.67 5.51
CA VAL A 790 -13.57 -34.82 6.32
C VAL A 790 -14.16 -33.42 6.46
N GLN A 791 -14.67 -32.84 5.37
CA GLN A 791 -15.37 -31.55 5.40
C GLN A 791 -16.66 -31.62 6.24
N ALA A 792 -17.32 -32.76 6.28
CA ALA A 792 -18.52 -32.97 7.10
C ALA A 792 -18.25 -32.96 8.61
N LEU A 793 -17.00 -33.06 9.07
CA LEU A 793 -16.68 -33.01 10.50
C LEU A 793 -16.95 -31.65 11.15
N GLU A 794 -17.07 -30.60 10.32
CA GLU A 794 -17.44 -29.27 10.78
C GLU A 794 -18.94 -29.17 11.10
N PRO A 795 -19.87 -29.54 10.19
CA PRO A 795 -21.30 -29.63 10.50
C PRO A 795 -21.72 -30.82 11.39
N ALA A 796 -21.00 -31.95 11.31
CA ALA A 796 -21.36 -33.21 11.97
C ALA A 796 -20.13 -33.83 12.68
N PRO A 797 -19.65 -33.22 13.79
CA PRO A 797 -18.46 -33.68 14.50
C PRO A 797 -18.57 -35.11 15.04
N GLY A 798 -19.80 -35.59 15.27
CA GLY A 798 -20.07 -36.96 15.72
C GLY A 798 -19.66 -38.04 14.71
N LEU A 799 -19.38 -37.68 13.45
CA LEU A 799 -18.90 -38.61 12.43
C LEU A 799 -17.39 -38.90 12.52
N ALA A 800 -16.63 -38.26 13.40
CA ALA A 800 -15.18 -38.49 13.51
C ALA A 800 -14.80 -39.98 13.66
N PRO A 801 -15.46 -40.79 14.53
CA PRO A 801 -15.16 -42.22 14.62
C PRO A 801 -15.47 -42.97 13.32
N PHE A 802 -16.54 -42.58 12.61
CA PHE A 802 -16.94 -43.17 11.34
C PHE A 802 -15.94 -42.84 10.22
N VAL A 803 -15.39 -41.63 10.17
CA VAL A 803 -14.37 -41.25 9.19
C VAL A 803 -13.08 -42.05 9.43
N VAL A 804 -12.64 -42.16 10.69
CA VAL A 804 -11.48 -43.00 11.06
C VAL A 804 -11.72 -44.47 10.70
N GLU A 805 -12.92 -45.01 11.00
CA GLU A 805 -13.35 -46.36 10.62
C GLU A 805 -13.29 -46.57 9.09
N THR A 806 -13.83 -45.62 8.32
CA THR A 806 -13.92 -45.69 6.85
C THR A 806 -12.55 -45.61 6.21
N MET A 807 -11.69 -44.68 6.66
CA MET A 807 -10.29 -44.60 6.22
C MET A 807 -9.54 -45.90 6.54
N SER A 808 -9.64 -46.38 7.77
CA SER A 808 -8.98 -47.63 8.19
C SER A 808 -9.46 -48.84 7.38
N THR A 809 -10.75 -48.90 7.06
CA THR A 809 -11.34 -49.98 6.28
C THR A 809 -10.89 -49.94 4.82
N ALA A 810 -10.78 -48.75 4.21
CA ALA A 810 -10.27 -48.60 2.85
C ALA A 810 -8.80 -49.05 2.74
N PHE A 811 -7.93 -48.59 3.66
CA PHE A 811 -6.52 -48.97 3.70
C PHE A 811 -6.31 -50.46 4.03
N ALA A 812 -7.22 -51.08 4.79
CA ALA A 812 -7.13 -52.51 5.11
C ALA A 812 -7.62 -53.44 3.99
N ARG A 813 -8.45 -52.96 3.05
CA ARG A 813 -9.09 -53.79 2.01
C ARG A 813 -8.49 -53.65 0.62
N LEU A 814 -7.96 -52.48 0.28
CA LEU A 814 -7.50 -52.18 -1.07
C LEU A 814 -6.01 -52.53 -1.25
N PRO A 815 -5.59 -53.02 -2.43
CA PRO A 815 -4.20 -53.38 -2.68
C PRO A 815 -3.34 -52.14 -3.00
N ASP A 816 -2.02 -52.25 -2.78
CA ASP A 816 -1.06 -51.16 -2.99
C ASP A 816 -1.14 -50.45 -4.36
N PRO A 817 -1.36 -51.13 -5.50
CA PRO A 817 -1.51 -50.45 -6.81
C PRO A 817 -2.69 -49.47 -6.87
N VAL A 818 -3.68 -49.62 -5.99
CA VAL A 818 -4.83 -48.73 -5.87
C VAL A 818 -4.58 -47.64 -4.82
N LEU A 819 -3.95 -47.99 -3.69
CA LEU A 819 -3.72 -47.07 -2.57
C LEU A 819 -2.58 -46.07 -2.83
N LEU A 820 -1.47 -46.50 -3.45
CA LEU A 820 -0.31 -45.62 -3.67
C LEU A 820 -0.65 -44.36 -4.50
N PRO A 821 -1.45 -44.46 -5.59
CA PRO A 821 -1.93 -43.27 -6.31
C PRO A 821 -2.81 -42.31 -5.49
N TRP A 822 -3.45 -42.77 -4.41
CA TRP A 822 -4.30 -41.92 -3.57
C TRP A 822 -3.51 -41.03 -2.61
N LEU A 823 -2.33 -41.48 -2.17
CA LEU A 823 -1.56 -40.83 -1.11
C LEU A 823 -1.29 -39.35 -1.39
N PRO A 824 -0.85 -38.92 -2.60
CA PRO A 824 -0.64 -37.51 -2.89
C PRO A 824 -1.92 -36.69 -2.70
N THR A 825 -3.05 -37.13 -3.26
CA THR A 825 -4.34 -36.44 -3.16
C THR A 825 -4.86 -36.38 -1.72
N LEU A 826 -4.74 -37.45 -0.95
CA LEU A 826 -5.15 -37.48 0.45
C LEU A 826 -4.27 -36.57 1.31
N ILE A 827 -2.95 -36.56 1.08
CA ILE A 827 -2.01 -35.70 1.81
C ILE A 827 -2.24 -34.23 1.46
N THR A 828 -2.39 -33.87 0.18
CA THR A 828 -2.67 -32.48 -0.21
C THR A 828 -4.02 -32.02 0.34
N THR A 829 -5.06 -32.85 0.22
CA THR A 829 -6.39 -32.58 0.79
C THR A 829 -6.30 -32.33 2.30
N LEU A 830 -5.63 -33.20 3.06
CA LEU A 830 -5.48 -33.03 4.52
C LEU A 830 -4.57 -31.85 4.89
N ARG A 831 -3.57 -31.51 4.07
CA ARG A 831 -2.67 -30.37 4.31
C ARG A 831 -3.37 -29.04 4.05
N ASP A 832 -4.10 -28.93 2.95
CA ASP A 832 -4.86 -27.73 2.56
C ASP A 832 -6.05 -27.49 3.51
N GLN A 833 -6.51 -28.54 4.21
CA GLN A 833 -7.62 -28.54 5.16
C GLN A 833 -7.15 -28.69 6.63
N GLY A 834 -5.84 -28.61 6.86
CA GLY A 834 -5.12 -29.14 8.03
C GLY A 834 -5.22 -28.43 9.38
N PRO A 835 -5.40 -27.09 9.49
CA PRO A 835 -5.29 -26.44 10.79
C PRO A 835 -6.41 -26.80 11.79
N ASP A 836 -7.64 -27.00 11.31
CA ASP A 836 -8.82 -27.12 12.17
C ASP A 836 -9.40 -28.55 12.26
N LEU A 837 -9.31 -29.34 11.18
CA LEU A 837 -9.97 -30.66 11.07
C LEU A 837 -9.03 -31.84 11.35
N VAL A 838 -7.76 -31.77 10.94
CA VAL A 838 -6.76 -32.84 11.18
C VAL A 838 -6.54 -33.11 12.68
N PRO A 839 -6.43 -32.10 13.58
CA PRO A 839 -6.31 -32.37 15.01
C PRO A 839 -7.48 -33.16 15.58
N ARG A 840 -8.69 -33.05 15.02
CA ARG A 840 -9.85 -33.85 15.44
C ARG A 840 -9.69 -35.31 15.05
N LEU A 841 -9.29 -35.57 13.80
CA LEU A 841 -9.02 -36.92 13.30
C LEU A 841 -7.85 -37.57 14.03
N VAL A 842 -6.78 -36.83 14.31
CA VAL A 842 -5.63 -37.32 15.08
C VAL A 842 -6.05 -37.67 16.50
N ARG A 843 -6.79 -36.80 17.20
CA ARG A 843 -7.31 -37.11 18.54
C ARG A 843 -8.23 -38.33 18.55
N GLU A 844 -9.06 -38.48 17.52
CA GLU A 844 -9.94 -39.65 17.39
C GLU A 844 -9.14 -40.93 17.11
N ALA A 845 -8.11 -40.85 16.26
CA ALA A 845 -7.20 -41.95 15.99
C ALA A 845 -6.39 -42.34 17.24
N GLU A 846 -5.84 -41.39 17.99
CA GLU A 846 -5.16 -41.61 19.27
C GLU A 846 -6.07 -42.31 20.28
N ARG A 847 -7.37 -41.97 20.29
CA ARG A 847 -8.37 -42.64 21.14
C ARG A 847 -8.69 -44.05 20.68
N THR A 848 -8.56 -44.33 19.39
CA THR A 848 -9.01 -45.57 18.73
C THR A 848 -7.92 -46.63 18.69
N PHE A 849 -6.69 -46.26 18.29
CA PHE A 849 -5.58 -47.18 18.08
C PHE A 849 -4.76 -47.38 19.37
N PRO A 850 -4.19 -48.58 19.59
CA PRO A 850 -3.34 -48.84 20.74
C PRO A 850 -1.99 -48.09 20.62
N GLY A 851 -1.49 -47.55 21.73
CA GLY A 851 -0.26 -46.75 21.75
C GLY A 851 1.07 -47.52 21.62
N SER A 852 1.04 -48.84 21.37
CA SER A 852 2.26 -49.65 21.21
C SER A 852 2.10 -50.73 20.14
N LEU A 853 3.20 -51.05 19.43
CA LEU A 853 3.21 -52.06 18.37
C LEU A 853 2.78 -53.46 18.85
N PRO A 854 3.23 -53.98 20.01
CA PRO A 854 2.78 -55.30 20.48
C PRO A 854 1.27 -55.36 20.80
N ALA A 855 0.69 -54.22 21.22
CA ALA A 855 -0.74 -54.15 21.47
C ALA A 855 -1.56 -54.08 20.18
N LEU A 856 -0.96 -53.67 19.06
CA LEU A 856 -1.60 -53.64 17.74
C LEU A 856 -1.80 -55.06 17.18
N ASP A 857 -0.87 -55.98 17.40
CA ASP A 857 -0.95 -57.37 16.92
C ASP A 857 -2.16 -58.14 17.47
N ALA A 858 -2.61 -57.79 18.68
CA ALA A 858 -3.79 -58.37 19.33
C ALA A 858 -5.04 -57.46 19.28
N TRP A 859 -4.96 -56.30 18.62
CA TRP A 859 -6.03 -55.30 18.62
C TRP A 859 -7.13 -55.64 17.61
N VAL A 860 -8.37 -55.66 18.10
CA VAL A 860 -9.56 -55.77 17.26
C VAL A 860 -10.21 -54.39 17.17
N PRO A 861 -10.39 -53.84 15.95
CA PRO A 861 -11.04 -52.54 15.78
C PRO A 861 -12.44 -52.52 16.41
N PRO A 862 -12.82 -51.44 17.11
CA PRO A 862 -14.10 -51.37 17.83
C PRO A 862 -15.32 -51.49 16.91
N TRP A 863 -15.18 -51.13 15.63
CA TRP A 863 -16.22 -51.28 14.61
C TRP A 863 -16.37 -52.71 14.04
N ARG A 864 -15.45 -53.63 14.36
CA ARG A 864 -15.59 -55.07 14.02
C ARG A 864 -16.26 -55.88 15.13
N ALA A 865 -16.35 -55.35 16.34
CA ALA A 865 -17.10 -55.98 17.41
C ALA A 865 -18.60 -55.90 17.05
N ALA A 866 -19.14 -57.02 16.54
CA ALA A 866 -20.57 -57.15 16.29
C ALA A 866 -21.35 -56.76 17.55
N GLY A 867 -22.27 -55.80 17.38
CA GLY A 867 -23.27 -55.36 18.35
C GLY A 867 -22.91 -55.62 19.80
N ARG A 868 -22.24 -54.66 20.44
CA ARG A 868 -22.25 -54.60 21.90
C ARG A 868 -23.73 -54.64 22.32
N PRO A 869 -24.19 -55.61 23.12
CA PRO A 869 -25.57 -55.59 23.59
C PRO A 869 -25.81 -54.23 24.23
N ALA A 870 -26.93 -53.59 23.88
CA ALA A 870 -27.33 -52.31 24.44
C ALA A 870 -27.09 -52.36 25.96
N PRO A 871 -26.57 -51.29 26.59
CA PRO A 871 -26.47 -51.27 28.04
C PRO A 871 -27.85 -51.62 28.56
N VAL A 872 -27.93 -52.68 29.36
CA VAL A 872 -29.16 -53.05 30.06
C VAL A 872 -29.52 -51.82 30.87
N VAL A 873 -30.47 -51.03 30.36
CA VAL A 873 -31.14 -50.01 31.13
C VAL A 873 -31.77 -50.81 32.25
N ARG A 874 -31.20 -50.75 33.45
CA ARG A 874 -31.93 -51.18 34.64
C ARG A 874 -33.19 -50.33 34.64
N PRO A 875 -34.39 -50.89 34.42
CA PRO A 875 -35.59 -50.10 34.56
C PRO A 875 -35.57 -49.54 35.98
N ALA A 876 -35.70 -48.22 36.10
CA ALA A 876 -36.09 -47.64 37.37
C ALA A 876 -37.36 -48.39 37.81
N PRO A 877 -37.46 -48.88 39.06
CA PRO A 877 -38.62 -49.62 39.51
C PRO A 877 -39.86 -48.75 39.35
N SER A 878 -40.65 -49.01 38.31
CA SER A 878 -41.93 -48.35 38.11
C SER A 878 -42.93 -48.99 39.07
N THR A 879 -43.18 -48.29 40.18
CA THR A 879 -44.25 -48.62 41.13
C THR A 879 -45.63 -48.64 40.46
N ALA A 880 -45.79 -47.96 39.31
CA ALA A 880 -47.04 -47.90 38.55
C ALA A 880 -47.43 -49.23 37.90
N VAL A 881 -46.48 -50.02 37.39
CA VAL A 881 -46.78 -51.34 36.77
C VAL A 881 -47.22 -52.35 37.83
N THR A 882 -46.55 -52.33 38.99
CA THR A 882 -46.89 -53.20 40.12
C THR A 882 -48.29 -52.87 40.68
N ALA A 883 -48.64 -51.59 40.75
CA ALA A 883 -49.97 -51.13 41.17
C ALA A 883 -51.06 -51.50 40.16
N LEU A 884 -50.80 -51.41 38.85
CA LEU A 884 -51.73 -51.78 37.79
C LEU A 884 -52.05 -53.29 37.83
N LEU A 885 -51.01 -54.13 37.95
CA LEU A 885 -51.16 -55.59 37.99
C LEU A 885 -51.86 -56.06 39.27
N ALA A 886 -51.57 -55.43 40.42
CA ALA A 886 -52.28 -55.71 41.68
C ALA A 886 -53.75 -55.24 41.65
N GLY A 887 -54.06 -54.16 40.91
CA GLY A 887 -55.42 -53.64 40.74
C GLY A 887 -56.29 -54.45 39.77
N HIS A 888 -55.68 -55.19 38.83
CA HIS A 888 -56.37 -55.96 37.80
C HIS A 888 -55.79 -57.38 37.63
N PRO A 889 -55.88 -58.26 38.65
CA PRO A 889 -55.16 -59.53 38.68
C PRO A 889 -55.72 -60.60 37.71
N ALA A 890 -56.95 -60.44 37.22
CA ALA A 890 -57.68 -61.48 36.48
C ALA A 890 -56.95 -62.02 35.23
N ALA A 891 -56.24 -61.17 34.49
CA ALA A 891 -55.51 -61.60 33.30
C ALA A 891 -54.27 -62.44 33.66
N VAL A 892 -53.60 -62.11 34.76
CA VAL A 892 -52.41 -62.80 35.25
C VAL A 892 -52.80 -64.10 35.95
N ASP A 893 -53.92 -64.13 36.68
CA ASP A 893 -54.46 -65.34 37.30
C ASP A 893 -54.88 -66.37 36.25
N ALA A 894 -55.52 -65.94 35.15
CA ALA A 894 -55.87 -66.81 34.05
C ALA A 894 -54.63 -67.43 33.38
N MET A 895 -53.56 -66.65 33.24
CA MET A 895 -52.29 -67.13 32.68
C MET A 895 -51.56 -68.07 33.65
N ALA A 896 -51.57 -67.78 34.94
CA ALA A 896 -50.98 -68.64 35.97
C ALA A 896 -51.69 -70.00 36.04
N ALA A 897 -53.03 -70.02 35.93
CA ALA A 897 -53.82 -71.24 35.86
C ALA A 897 -53.51 -72.06 34.60
N LEU A 898 -53.35 -71.40 33.45
CA LEU A 898 -52.97 -72.06 32.19
C LEU A 898 -51.57 -72.69 32.26
N LEU A 899 -50.65 -72.06 32.99
CA LEU A 899 -49.25 -72.50 33.14
C LEU A 899 -49.01 -73.42 34.34
N GLY A 900 -50.04 -73.75 35.13
CA GLY A 900 -49.92 -74.61 36.32
C GLY A 900 -49.16 -73.97 37.50
N CYS A 901 -49.05 -72.64 37.52
CA CYS A 901 -48.36 -71.90 38.57
C CYS A 901 -49.29 -71.66 39.76
N ALA A 902 -49.11 -72.42 40.84
CA ALA A 902 -49.84 -72.19 42.10
C ALA A 902 -49.18 -71.07 42.92
N GLY A 903 -49.84 -69.92 43.06
CA GLY A 903 -49.37 -68.83 43.91
C GLY A 903 -50.48 -67.79 44.19
N GLU A 904 -50.45 -67.20 45.38
CA GLU A 904 -51.34 -66.10 45.78
C GLU A 904 -50.63 -64.75 45.64
N TRP A 905 -51.37 -63.69 45.30
CA TRP A 905 -50.86 -62.32 45.27
C TRP A 905 -50.44 -61.86 46.67
N ARG A 906 -49.14 -61.63 46.88
CA ARG A 906 -48.64 -61.04 48.13
C ARG A 906 -48.79 -59.53 48.07
N ARG A 907 -49.72 -58.97 48.87
CA ARG A 907 -50.04 -57.53 48.84
C ARG A 907 -49.08 -56.63 49.63
N ASP A 908 -48.29 -57.15 50.57
CA ASP A 908 -47.43 -56.33 51.44
C ASP A 908 -46.06 -56.96 51.72
N ALA A 909 -45.17 -56.98 50.73
CA ALA A 909 -43.76 -57.30 50.96
C ALA A 909 -42.86 -56.31 50.18
N PRO A 910 -41.76 -55.80 50.77
CA PRO A 910 -40.80 -54.99 50.03
C PRO A 910 -40.22 -55.80 48.87
N PRO A 911 -39.81 -55.16 47.76
CA PRO A 911 -39.41 -55.84 46.53
C PRO A 911 -38.08 -56.58 46.76
N ALA A 912 -38.16 -57.78 47.33
CA ALA A 912 -37.09 -58.75 47.22
C ALA A 912 -37.03 -59.17 45.76
N ALA A 913 -35.90 -58.91 45.10
CA ALA A 913 -35.60 -59.42 43.77
C ALA A 913 -35.70 -60.94 43.82
N SER A 914 -36.87 -61.47 43.48
CA SER A 914 -37.13 -62.89 43.40
C SER A 914 -36.32 -63.42 42.22
N GLY A 915 -35.15 -63.99 42.51
CA GLY A 915 -34.31 -64.67 41.52
C GLY A 915 -35.05 -65.77 40.76
N ALA A 916 -36.19 -66.25 41.28
CA ALA A 916 -37.04 -67.23 40.60
C ALA A 916 -37.75 -66.65 39.35
N ALA A 917 -38.18 -65.38 39.37
CA ALA A 917 -38.80 -64.74 38.20
C ALA A 917 -37.75 -64.47 37.10
N ALA A 918 -36.57 -64.01 37.49
CA ALA A 918 -35.45 -63.83 36.57
C ALA A 918 -34.95 -65.17 35.99
N ALA A 919 -34.93 -66.22 36.80
CA ALA A 919 -34.58 -67.57 36.35
C ALA A 919 -35.62 -68.16 35.38
N LEU A 920 -36.91 -67.90 35.60
CA LEU A 920 -37.98 -68.36 34.70
C LEU A 920 -37.91 -67.66 33.34
N VAL A 921 -37.68 -66.34 33.31
CA VAL A 921 -37.51 -65.56 32.06
C VAL A 921 -36.22 -65.95 31.34
N ALA A 922 -35.14 -66.22 32.06
CA ALA A 922 -33.90 -66.71 31.48
C ALA A 922 -34.01 -68.14 30.93
N ALA A 923 -34.81 -69.00 31.57
CA ALA A 923 -35.01 -70.38 31.14
C ALA A 923 -35.98 -70.50 29.94
N HIS A 924 -36.92 -69.55 29.79
CA HIS A 924 -37.93 -69.56 28.74
C HIS A 924 -38.04 -68.20 28.02
N PRO A 925 -36.97 -67.74 27.33
CA PRO A 925 -36.91 -66.40 26.72
C PRO A 925 -37.94 -66.21 25.60
N ALA A 926 -38.29 -67.29 24.87
CA ALA A 926 -39.22 -67.25 23.75
C ALA A 926 -40.61 -66.68 24.11
N SER A 927 -41.06 -66.87 25.36
CA SER A 927 -42.35 -66.32 25.83
C SER A 927 -42.28 -64.81 26.05
N ALA A 928 -41.14 -64.29 26.54
CA ALA A 928 -40.92 -62.87 26.73
C ALA A 928 -40.78 -62.14 25.38
N ASP A 929 -40.07 -62.74 24.43
CA ASP A 929 -39.90 -62.21 23.07
C ASP A 929 -41.23 -62.17 22.30
N ALA A 930 -42.08 -63.19 22.46
CA ALA A 930 -43.41 -63.22 21.84
C ALA A 930 -44.34 -62.12 22.38
N VAL A 931 -44.31 -61.85 23.69
CA VAL A 931 -45.09 -60.76 24.30
C VAL A 931 -44.53 -59.40 23.91
N ALA A 932 -43.21 -59.24 23.82
CA ALA A 932 -42.59 -58.00 23.34
C ALA A 932 -42.97 -57.70 21.87
N GLY A 933 -43.04 -58.73 21.01
CA GLY A 933 -43.53 -58.59 19.64
C GLY A 933 -45.00 -58.17 19.55
N LEU A 934 -45.86 -58.69 20.44
CA LEU A 934 -47.28 -58.30 20.51
C LEU A 934 -47.47 -56.84 20.99
N LEU A 935 -46.64 -56.36 21.92
CA LEU A 935 -46.70 -54.98 22.42
C LEU A 935 -46.12 -53.96 21.43
N ALA A 936 -45.08 -54.33 20.68
CA ALA A 936 -44.54 -53.49 19.61
C ALA A 936 -45.51 -53.34 18.43
N GLY A 937 -46.35 -54.35 18.16
CA GLY A 937 -47.39 -54.30 17.13
C GLY A 937 -48.65 -53.52 17.50
N ALA A 938 -48.83 -53.14 18.77
CA ALA A 938 -50.03 -52.45 19.26
C ALA A 938 -49.82 -50.93 19.51
N SER A 939 -48.65 -50.39 19.14
CA SER A 939 -48.32 -48.96 19.23
C SER A 939 -48.20 -48.32 17.84
N GLY A 940 -49.18 -48.60 16.98
CA GLY A 940 -49.42 -47.88 15.73
C GLY A 940 -50.58 -46.92 15.88
#